data_AF-A0A3M7NBW6-F1
#
_entry.id   AF-A0A3M7NBW6-F1
#
_cell.length_a   1.000
_cell.length_b   1.000
_cell.length_c   1.000
_cell.angle_alpha   90.00
_cell.angle_beta   90.00
_cell.angle_gamma   90.00
#
_symmetry.space_group_name_H-M   'P 1'
#
loop_
_entity.id
_entity.type
_entity.pdbx_description
1 polymer ?
#
loop_
_entity_poly.entity_id
_entity_poly.type
_entity_poly.pdbx_seq_one_letter_code
_entity_poly.pdbx_strand_id
1 'polypeptide(L)'
;MAPPPPAQASLVERLKTLATTLQFAWFVGHATLLLSVFRYFLSYITLNYYSTWAQLSYRLAFISAVATYGIVVFKAYRARLKPGTPPQQLAVSLLADENVQYLLISLVWLFSRQLPLALLPFTVYSLFHVATYTRTNLLPVLQPPKTVPGATPTSPGASKSQSPLANAIGRFVKEYYDVSMFLVAGLEIALWFRLLFSAITFSKRSWILLTIYTIFLRARFAQSHFVQNAFAQGTAKIDQQVNGANVAPAAKQGWETAKRVGKQVYDATDGAAGSASDVFNPTKKAVSNRAFQRALARLGVEHRNPPKHPLKTTKALRLLYYVNEGAERWALTHELFRNYWVEGKDVSDSAVLAESVRKVFKGRGGGGDQRAEEVVRAIEDGLVEGERERRLLEEATTGAIDKGAFGVPAFWLPEEEWADARGARHRGKLYWGQDRMNFVEAAALSIREGKNGQGWGQIKSVPLPSLLPRLIQQRSIPTGEEAKLEFWYDFSSPWAYLGWTQLPRLQRQFGERLHIEMKPFLVGILFREIGAPNLPASINSAARRAYDILDHNDWVRWWNAVNEQEGKPDKTVEFYWNDIFPIRTPQLLRALLVQPDLATALYRACWVRNLDVASEKVLAQVIDEAGYDARAIIEKAESPAVKADLRARTQEAKSNGFCGVPTYRVFRRRIGETDWKQVSDIIWGQDQVAAVEDLISGWDETQTDGRGHAKLATLSARQPAPSFLAQHALRHYASAAPVPTSTITDSASSRQDQRSVPNPDPAPDSPTIAFLNETTPFMVPTYVRPPPVIVRGKGCVLYDQENRPYLDFTAGIAVISLGHSDPEVARIVENQAQTLIHASNLYYNPWTPTLSKLLIEETKKQSPGSPLDQVFVSNSGSEANEAAIKFARKVHYAKDPNSSQRDIVSFHGSFHGRTYGSLSATPNKKYQAPFGPMLSGFRYGTYNDIDALQELINENTAGVIVEPIQGEGGVNVATPEFLQALRKRCDEVGAILIFDEIQCGLSRTGDLWAHTASGVHPDILTSAKALGNGIPIGATLVSGEKVASFIVTGDHGTTFGGNPLASRVAHHIFKRLADSKLQEEVKIKSTLFFNAFEGLKEKYPAVVAGVRGRGLIVGCQLTDEAKPRVAEIINAARERGLLVITAGEGVIRIVPPLIISAEEINHGVDIIEEAIRVVFSQG
;
A
#
# COMPACT_ATOMS: atom_id res chain seq x y z
N MET A 1 33.94 28.43 -27.23
CA MET A 1 33.45 28.01 -28.57
C MET A 1 34.52 28.39 -29.58
N ALA A 2 34.55 27.79 -30.78
CA ALA A 2 35.31 28.40 -31.87
C ALA A 2 34.69 29.77 -32.22
N PRO A 3 35.46 30.77 -32.64
CA PRO A 3 34.88 32.00 -33.17
C PRO A 3 34.07 31.69 -34.43
N PRO A 4 32.95 32.40 -34.70
CA PRO A 4 32.26 32.26 -35.97
C PRO A 4 33.20 32.66 -37.11
N PRO A 5 33.23 31.93 -38.24
CA PRO A 5 34.19 32.20 -39.30
C PRO A 5 33.92 33.56 -39.98
N PRO A 6 34.94 34.24 -40.53
CA PRO A 6 34.82 35.62 -41.01
C PRO A 6 33.70 35.79 -42.03
N ALA A 7 32.90 36.84 -41.91
CA ALA A 7 31.75 37.09 -42.78
C ALA A 7 32.14 37.29 -44.26
N GLN A 8 33.39 37.69 -44.51
CA GLN A 8 34.01 37.89 -45.81
C GLN A 8 34.49 36.60 -46.48
N ALA A 9 34.66 35.50 -45.73
CA ALA A 9 35.16 34.24 -46.28
C ALA A 9 34.12 33.55 -47.17
N SER A 10 34.55 32.73 -48.14
CA SER A 10 33.64 32.00 -49.02
C SER A 10 32.74 31.04 -48.22
N LEU A 11 31.59 30.67 -48.80
CA LEU A 11 30.69 29.71 -48.16
C LEU A 11 31.39 28.36 -47.90
N VAL A 12 32.27 27.94 -48.82
CA VAL A 12 33.06 26.70 -48.72
C VAL A 12 34.03 26.77 -47.54
N GLU A 13 34.75 27.87 -47.37
CA GLU A 13 35.66 28.07 -46.22
C GLU A 13 34.89 28.13 -44.90
N ARG A 14 33.80 28.89 -44.83
CA ARG A 14 32.99 29.00 -43.61
C ARG A 14 32.39 27.64 -43.18
N LEU A 15 31.97 26.82 -44.14
CA LEU A 15 31.54 25.44 -43.89
C LEU A 15 32.72 24.54 -43.46
N LYS A 16 33.90 24.67 -44.10
CA LYS A 16 35.12 23.92 -43.73
C LYS A 16 35.58 24.23 -42.30
N THR A 17 35.56 25.51 -41.89
CA THR A 17 35.87 25.94 -40.52
C THR A 17 34.82 25.46 -39.51
N LEU A 18 33.54 25.38 -39.90
CA LEU A 18 32.51 24.80 -39.03
C LEU A 18 32.73 23.29 -38.84
N ALA A 19 33.03 22.59 -39.93
CA ALA A 19 33.15 21.13 -39.99
C ALA A 19 34.29 20.55 -39.11
N THR A 20 35.39 21.29 -38.92
CA THR A 20 36.50 20.88 -38.04
C THR A 20 36.19 21.03 -36.54
N THR A 21 35.02 21.58 -36.16
CA THR A 21 34.69 21.80 -34.74
C THR A 21 34.10 20.56 -34.07
N LEU A 22 34.51 20.30 -32.81
CA LEU A 22 33.90 19.33 -31.91
C LEU A 22 32.45 19.73 -31.48
N GLN A 23 31.92 20.83 -32.00
CA GLN A 23 30.48 21.19 -31.87
C GLN A 23 29.71 20.74 -33.12
N PHE A 24 30.31 20.78 -34.31
CA PHE A 24 29.73 20.21 -35.53
C PHE A 24 29.66 18.68 -35.49
N ALA A 25 30.71 18.00 -35.01
CA ALA A 25 30.66 16.54 -34.80
C ALA A 25 29.51 16.10 -33.86
N TRP A 26 29.24 16.90 -32.82
CA TRP A 26 28.12 16.69 -31.89
C TRP A 26 26.75 16.97 -32.56
N PHE A 27 26.66 18.01 -33.40
CA PHE A 27 25.46 18.27 -34.21
C PHE A 27 25.18 17.14 -35.21
N VAL A 28 26.19 16.67 -35.94
CA VAL A 28 26.08 15.53 -36.88
C VAL A 28 25.61 14.28 -36.15
N GLY A 29 26.12 13.99 -34.95
CA GLY A 29 25.62 12.89 -34.13
C GLY A 29 24.13 12.99 -33.81
N HIS A 30 23.63 14.15 -33.36
CA HIS A 30 22.19 14.32 -33.09
C HIS A 30 21.34 14.28 -34.37
N ALA A 31 21.84 14.79 -35.50
CA ALA A 31 21.16 14.68 -36.80
C ALA A 31 21.08 13.22 -37.29
N THR A 32 22.16 12.45 -37.18
CA THR A 32 22.19 11.01 -37.50
C THR A 32 21.26 10.22 -36.59
N LEU A 33 21.15 10.58 -35.30
CA LEU A 33 20.18 9.98 -34.38
C LEU A 33 18.74 10.20 -34.87
N LEU A 34 18.34 11.43 -35.17
CA LEU A 34 16.99 11.74 -35.67
C LEU A 34 16.66 10.99 -36.97
N LEU A 35 17.59 10.98 -37.93
CA LEU A 35 17.44 10.23 -39.19
C LEU A 35 17.31 8.72 -38.95
N SER A 36 18.10 8.17 -38.03
CA SER A 36 18.06 6.74 -37.66
C SER A 36 16.75 6.37 -36.96
N VAL A 37 16.22 7.22 -36.08
CA VAL A 37 14.92 7.03 -35.44
C VAL A 37 13.79 7.12 -36.46
N PHE A 38 13.81 8.08 -37.37
CA PHE A 38 12.81 8.19 -38.45
C PHE A 38 12.83 6.94 -39.36
N ARG A 39 14.02 6.50 -39.79
CA ARG A 39 14.22 5.27 -40.57
C ARG A 39 13.72 4.02 -39.84
N TYR A 40 13.88 3.95 -38.52
CA TYR A 40 13.35 2.89 -37.67
C TYR A 40 11.82 2.97 -37.50
N PHE A 41 11.25 4.16 -37.34
CA PHE A 41 9.80 4.36 -37.25
C PHE A 41 9.06 3.93 -38.53
N LEU A 42 9.63 4.18 -39.72
CA LEU A 42 9.11 3.66 -40.98
C LEU A 42 9.04 2.12 -41.02
N SER A 43 9.91 1.42 -40.27
CA SER A 43 9.85 -0.05 -40.16
C SER A 43 8.69 -0.55 -39.29
N TYR A 44 8.14 0.28 -38.41
CA TYR A 44 6.90 -0.01 -37.69
C TYR A 44 5.66 0.21 -38.56
N ILE A 45 5.62 1.28 -39.36
CA ILE A 45 4.53 1.53 -40.33
C ILE A 45 4.44 0.40 -41.36
N THR A 46 5.58 -0.10 -41.82
CA THR A 46 5.68 -1.22 -42.78
C THR A 46 5.66 -2.61 -42.14
N LEU A 47 5.37 -2.71 -40.83
CA LEU A 47 5.35 -3.94 -40.01
C LEU A 47 6.64 -4.79 -40.05
N ASN A 48 7.74 -4.24 -40.58
CA ASN A 48 9.00 -4.93 -40.86
C ASN A 48 10.12 -4.55 -39.86
N TYR A 49 9.74 -4.36 -38.59
CA TYR A 49 10.58 -3.83 -37.51
C TYR A 49 11.70 -4.77 -37.03
N TYR A 50 11.71 -6.03 -37.47
CA TYR A 50 12.82 -6.97 -37.26
C TYR A 50 13.83 -7.04 -38.42
N SER A 51 13.57 -6.40 -39.56
CA SER A 51 14.49 -6.41 -40.72
C SER A 51 15.89 -5.91 -40.38
N THR A 52 16.91 -6.39 -41.09
CA THR A 52 18.32 -5.97 -40.93
C THR A 52 18.48 -4.45 -40.97
N TRP A 53 17.72 -3.76 -41.83
CA TRP A 53 17.69 -2.29 -41.91
C TRP A 53 17.05 -1.62 -40.69
N ALA A 54 16.00 -2.19 -40.11
CA ALA A 54 15.45 -1.74 -38.83
C ALA A 54 16.47 -1.95 -37.68
N GLN A 55 17.12 -3.12 -37.62
CA GLN A 55 18.13 -3.40 -36.60
C GLN A 55 19.33 -2.44 -36.70
N LEU A 56 19.83 -2.20 -37.92
CA LEU A 56 20.91 -1.26 -38.18
C LEU A 56 20.50 0.17 -37.77
N SER A 57 19.28 0.59 -38.09
CA SER A 57 18.77 1.92 -37.73
C SER A 57 18.66 2.11 -36.21
N TYR A 58 18.13 1.10 -35.49
CA TYR A 58 18.07 1.12 -34.02
C TYR A 58 19.46 1.23 -33.39
N ARG A 59 20.43 0.42 -33.86
CA ARG A 59 21.80 0.44 -33.35
C ARG A 59 22.51 1.75 -33.69
N LEU A 60 22.35 2.27 -34.90
CA LEU A 60 22.96 3.53 -35.34
C LEU A 60 22.45 4.74 -34.54
N ALA A 61 21.17 4.75 -34.14
CA ALA A 61 20.62 5.77 -33.24
C ALA A 61 21.35 5.77 -31.88
N PHE A 62 21.62 4.60 -31.29
CA PHE A 62 22.35 4.51 -30.02
C PHE A 62 23.86 4.70 -30.15
N ILE A 63 24.50 4.30 -31.26
CA ILE A 63 25.89 4.70 -31.57
C ILE A 63 25.99 6.24 -31.62
N SER A 64 25.02 6.89 -32.24
CA SER A 64 24.94 8.36 -32.32
C SER A 64 24.71 9.01 -30.96
N ALA A 65 23.90 8.40 -30.08
CA ALA A 65 23.73 8.83 -28.69
C ALA A 65 25.04 8.71 -27.89
N VAL A 66 25.73 7.58 -27.97
CA VAL A 66 27.02 7.34 -27.29
C VAL A 66 28.07 8.35 -27.76
N ALA A 67 28.13 8.64 -29.06
CA ALA A 67 29.04 9.65 -29.61
C ALA A 67 28.72 11.08 -29.12
N THR A 68 27.44 11.47 -29.10
CA THR A 68 27.03 12.83 -28.69
C THR A 68 27.21 13.07 -27.19
N TYR A 69 26.70 12.19 -26.34
CA TYR A 69 26.91 12.30 -24.90
C TYR A 69 28.38 12.10 -24.52
N GLY A 70 29.12 11.23 -25.20
CA GLY A 70 30.58 11.08 -25.03
C GLY A 70 31.34 12.39 -25.27
N ILE A 71 30.99 13.15 -26.32
CA ILE A 71 31.57 14.48 -26.58
C ILE A 71 31.24 15.49 -25.46
N VAL A 72 30.04 15.44 -24.88
CA VAL A 72 29.64 16.33 -23.77
C VAL A 72 30.38 15.95 -22.48
N VAL A 73 30.40 14.66 -22.13
CA VAL A 73 31.12 14.13 -20.96
C VAL A 73 32.62 14.42 -21.04
N PHE A 74 33.25 14.24 -22.20
CA PHE A 74 34.67 14.59 -22.40
C PHE A 74 34.95 16.08 -22.18
N LYS A 75 34.06 16.98 -22.64
CA LYS A 75 34.17 18.43 -22.36
C LYS A 75 33.98 18.75 -20.88
N ALA A 76 32.99 18.13 -20.22
CA ALA A 76 32.74 18.31 -18.79
C ALA A 76 33.93 17.82 -17.94
N TYR A 77 34.47 16.64 -18.25
CA TYR A 77 35.68 16.09 -17.64
C TYR A 77 36.88 17.03 -17.79
N ARG A 78 37.18 17.49 -19.01
CA ARG A 78 38.29 18.42 -19.27
C ARG A 78 38.10 19.79 -18.60
N ALA A 79 36.86 20.23 -18.35
CA ALA A 79 36.56 21.47 -17.62
C ALA A 79 36.61 21.30 -16.09
N ARG A 80 36.40 20.09 -15.56
CA ARG A 80 36.49 19.77 -14.11
C ARG A 80 37.89 19.37 -13.65
N LEU A 81 38.79 19.01 -14.59
CA LEU A 81 40.22 18.81 -14.36
C LEU A 81 40.94 20.14 -14.02
N LYS A 82 40.83 20.57 -12.76
CA LYS A 82 41.72 21.56 -12.14
C LYS A 82 42.88 20.85 -11.41
N PRO A 83 44.09 21.43 -11.37
CA PRO A 83 45.16 20.92 -10.50
C PRO A 83 44.69 20.84 -9.04
N GLY A 84 44.98 19.73 -8.38
CA GLY A 84 44.62 19.50 -6.96
C GLY A 84 43.24 18.90 -6.69
N THR A 85 42.39 18.63 -7.69
CA THR A 85 41.08 17.98 -7.45
C THR A 85 41.25 16.50 -7.02
N PRO A 86 40.71 16.06 -5.87
CA PRO A 86 40.79 14.66 -5.43
C PRO A 86 40.09 13.68 -6.39
N PRO A 87 40.69 12.50 -6.71
CA PRO A 87 40.12 11.54 -7.64
C PRO A 87 38.70 11.05 -7.27
N GLN A 88 38.45 10.82 -5.98
CA GLN A 88 37.13 10.40 -5.47
C GLN A 88 36.08 11.49 -5.66
N GLN A 89 36.41 12.75 -5.39
CA GLN A 89 35.50 13.88 -5.57
C GLN A 89 35.18 14.11 -7.05
N LEU A 90 36.17 13.94 -7.94
CA LEU A 90 35.97 13.98 -9.39
C LEU A 90 35.03 12.85 -9.84
N ALA A 91 35.26 11.61 -9.40
CA ALA A 91 34.42 10.46 -9.75
C ALA A 91 32.95 10.64 -9.30
N VAL A 92 32.71 11.07 -8.06
CA VAL A 92 31.36 11.38 -7.55
C VAL A 92 30.70 12.49 -8.37
N SER A 93 31.44 13.55 -8.73
CA SER A 93 30.93 14.66 -9.55
C SER A 93 30.58 14.28 -10.99
N LEU A 94 31.07 13.13 -11.48
CA LEU A 94 30.78 12.62 -12.82
C LEU A 94 29.63 11.63 -12.80
N LEU A 95 29.55 10.75 -11.80
CA LEU A 95 28.38 9.86 -11.60
C LEU A 95 27.09 10.65 -11.34
N ALA A 96 27.21 11.82 -10.71
CA ALA A 96 26.11 12.76 -10.52
C ALA A 96 25.72 13.59 -11.77
N ASP A 97 26.35 13.40 -12.93
CA ASP A 97 26.07 14.19 -14.14
C ASP A 97 25.03 13.50 -15.04
N GLU A 98 23.95 14.21 -15.40
CA GLU A 98 22.90 13.70 -16.30
C GLU A 98 23.48 13.20 -17.64
N ASN A 99 24.52 13.84 -18.17
CA ASN A 99 25.13 13.46 -19.44
C ASN A 99 25.90 12.14 -19.34
N VAL A 100 26.47 11.83 -18.16
CA VAL A 100 27.09 10.54 -17.87
C VAL A 100 26.02 9.47 -17.73
N GLN A 101 24.88 9.77 -17.10
CA GLN A 101 23.75 8.84 -17.02
C GLN A 101 23.17 8.50 -18.40
N TYR A 102 22.97 9.49 -19.28
CA TYR A 102 22.53 9.25 -20.66
C TYR A 102 23.59 8.52 -21.51
N LEU A 103 24.89 8.75 -21.28
CA LEU A 103 25.98 7.97 -21.91
C LEU A 103 25.95 6.50 -21.47
N LEU A 104 25.85 6.24 -20.16
CA LEU A 104 25.79 4.88 -19.62
C LEU A 104 24.54 4.14 -20.10
N ILE A 105 23.36 4.77 -20.08
CA ILE A 105 22.13 4.09 -20.52
C ILE A 105 22.06 3.94 -22.04
N SER A 106 22.64 4.85 -22.85
CA SER A 106 22.74 4.63 -24.30
C SER A 106 23.69 3.49 -24.66
N LEU A 107 24.76 3.25 -23.90
CA LEU A 107 25.56 2.02 -24.01
C LEU A 107 24.72 0.76 -23.67
N VAL A 108 23.91 0.81 -22.61
CA VAL A 108 22.99 -0.30 -22.26
C VAL A 108 22.00 -0.58 -23.40
N TRP A 109 21.37 0.44 -23.96
CA TRP A 109 20.44 0.31 -25.10
C TRP A 109 21.13 -0.11 -26.41
N LEU A 110 22.40 0.24 -26.60
CA LEU A 110 23.20 -0.19 -27.74
C LEU A 110 23.38 -1.72 -27.76
N PHE A 111 23.45 -2.38 -26.61
CA PHE A 111 23.62 -3.84 -26.50
C PHE A 111 22.35 -4.61 -26.07
N SER A 112 21.29 -3.92 -25.62
CA SER A 112 20.02 -4.54 -25.23
C SER A 112 19.27 -5.19 -26.41
N ARG A 113 18.16 -5.88 -26.11
CA ARG A 113 17.09 -6.10 -27.10
C ARG A 113 16.49 -4.76 -27.52
N GLN A 114 15.95 -4.70 -28.74
CA GLN A 114 15.33 -3.47 -29.24
C GLN A 114 14.08 -3.12 -28.43
N LEU A 115 13.94 -1.85 -28.06
CA LEU A 115 12.80 -1.33 -27.33
C LEU A 115 12.48 0.08 -27.85
N PRO A 116 11.49 0.27 -28.75
CA PRO A 116 11.26 1.55 -29.44
C PRO A 116 11.07 2.74 -28.49
N LEU A 117 10.41 2.51 -27.35
CA LEU A 117 10.18 3.49 -26.30
C LEU A 117 11.49 4.07 -25.71
N ALA A 118 12.59 3.32 -25.77
CA ALA A 118 13.92 3.79 -25.33
C ALA A 118 14.54 4.84 -26.26
N LEU A 119 14.11 4.93 -27.52
CA LEU A 119 14.60 5.96 -28.46
C LEU A 119 13.97 7.33 -28.20
N LEU A 120 12.74 7.37 -27.65
CA LEU A 120 11.93 8.59 -27.63
C LEU A 120 12.53 9.72 -26.77
N PRO A 121 13.06 9.49 -25.55
CA PRO A 121 13.77 10.52 -24.79
C PRO A 121 14.95 11.13 -25.56
N PHE A 122 15.78 10.27 -26.16
CA PHE A 122 16.94 10.69 -26.96
C PHE A 122 16.54 11.46 -28.23
N THR A 123 15.39 11.12 -28.82
CA THR A 123 14.82 11.82 -29.98
C THR A 123 14.41 13.24 -29.61
N VAL A 124 13.73 13.42 -28.48
CA VAL A 124 13.31 14.75 -27.99
C VAL A 124 14.53 15.63 -27.73
N TYR A 125 15.51 15.18 -26.94
CA TYR A 125 16.75 15.94 -26.72
C TYR A 125 17.46 16.31 -28.03
N SER A 126 17.60 15.34 -28.94
CA SER A 126 18.28 15.56 -30.22
C SER A 126 17.58 16.59 -31.09
N LEU A 127 16.24 16.67 -31.07
CA LEU A 127 15.48 17.68 -31.80
C LEU A 127 15.77 19.10 -31.28
N PHE A 128 15.78 19.32 -29.97
CA PHE A 128 16.13 20.63 -29.39
C PHE A 128 17.61 20.97 -29.58
N HIS A 129 18.51 19.99 -29.54
CA HIS A 129 19.94 20.20 -29.81
C HIS A 129 20.20 20.56 -31.29
N VAL A 130 19.59 19.85 -32.24
CA VAL A 130 19.65 20.16 -33.68
C VAL A 130 19.04 21.53 -33.98
N ALA A 131 17.87 21.84 -33.42
CA ALA A 131 17.24 23.16 -33.57
C ALA A 131 18.13 24.28 -33.02
N THR A 132 18.64 24.13 -31.80
CA THR A 132 19.49 25.12 -31.14
C THR A 132 20.80 25.34 -31.90
N TYR A 133 21.48 24.28 -32.32
CA TYR A 133 22.70 24.38 -33.13
C TYR A 133 22.43 25.01 -34.50
N THR A 134 21.32 24.64 -35.15
CA THR A 134 20.90 25.21 -36.42
C THR A 134 20.74 26.73 -36.30
N ARG A 135 20.04 27.20 -35.26
CA ARG A 135 19.88 28.64 -34.98
C ARG A 135 21.19 29.35 -34.65
N THR A 136 22.06 28.75 -33.84
CA THR A 136 23.20 29.44 -33.22
C THR A 136 24.52 29.34 -34.01
N ASN A 137 24.69 28.30 -34.81
CA ASN A 137 25.95 28.01 -35.51
C ASN A 137 25.76 27.84 -37.02
N LEU A 138 24.77 27.05 -37.45
CA LEU A 138 24.59 26.73 -38.88
C LEU A 138 24.00 27.90 -39.69
N LEU A 139 22.90 28.49 -39.23
CA LEU A 139 22.26 29.61 -39.93
C LEU A 139 23.17 30.85 -40.04
N PRO A 140 23.95 31.26 -39.02
CA PRO A 140 24.96 32.32 -39.19
C PRO A 140 26.09 32.00 -40.17
N VAL A 141 26.38 30.71 -40.41
CA VAL A 141 27.36 30.27 -41.42
C VAL A 141 26.76 30.25 -42.83
N LEU A 142 25.49 29.88 -42.99
CA LEU A 142 24.79 29.91 -44.28
C LEU A 142 24.36 31.34 -44.68
N GLN A 143 23.88 32.11 -43.71
CA GLN A 143 23.34 33.47 -43.84
C GLN A 143 24.06 34.39 -42.84
N PRO A 144 25.23 34.96 -43.19
CA PRO A 144 25.95 35.84 -42.28
C PRO A 144 25.14 37.12 -42.02
N PRO A 145 25.06 37.61 -40.76
CA PRO A 145 24.31 38.81 -40.45
C PRO A 145 24.93 40.02 -41.15
N LYS A 146 24.11 40.78 -41.89
CA LYS A 146 24.54 42.01 -42.58
C LYS A 146 25.17 42.98 -41.58
N THR A 147 26.41 43.37 -41.82
CA THR A 147 27.09 44.43 -41.06
C THR A 147 26.54 45.79 -41.45
N VAL A 148 25.95 46.50 -40.49
CA VAL A 148 25.60 47.91 -40.67
C VAL A 148 26.90 48.74 -40.68
N PRO A 149 27.15 49.59 -41.69
CA PRO A 149 28.32 50.48 -41.69
C PRO A 149 28.31 51.42 -40.47
N GLY A 150 29.46 51.60 -39.81
CA GLY A 150 29.65 52.62 -38.77
C GLY A 150 29.50 52.17 -37.30
N ALA A 151 29.16 50.90 -37.01
CA ALA A 151 29.01 50.44 -35.62
C ALA A 151 30.36 50.10 -34.93
N THR A 152 30.78 50.91 -33.96
CA THR A 152 31.97 50.68 -33.12
C THR A 152 31.75 49.60 -32.03
N PRO A 153 32.79 48.81 -31.67
CA PRO A 153 32.61 47.56 -30.92
C PRO A 153 32.66 47.71 -29.38
N THR A 154 31.86 48.61 -28.80
CA THR A 154 31.87 48.86 -27.32
C THR A 154 30.51 48.88 -26.61
N SER A 155 29.38 48.78 -27.32
CA SER A 155 28.03 48.86 -26.71
C SER A 155 27.37 47.49 -26.47
N PRO A 156 27.20 47.02 -25.21
CA PRO A 156 26.53 45.76 -24.89
C PRO A 156 24.99 45.89 -24.96
N GLY A 157 24.44 45.96 -26.17
CA GLY A 157 22.98 46.02 -26.36
C GLY A 157 22.45 45.92 -27.80
N ALA A 158 23.29 46.11 -28.82
CA ALA A 158 22.84 46.10 -30.22
C ALA A 158 22.32 44.71 -30.68
N SER A 159 21.02 44.61 -30.91
CA SER A 159 20.36 43.39 -31.37
C SER A 159 20.73 43.06 -32.82
N LYS A 160 21.66 42.13 -33.03
CA LYS A 160 21.99 41.63 -34.38
C LYS A 160 20.76 40.97 -35.01
N SER A 161 20.33 41.47 -36.16
CA SER A 161 19.19 40.95 -36.93
C SER A 161 19.39 39.48 -37.29
N GLN A 162 18.74 38.57 -36.56
CA GLN A 162 18.66 37.15 -36.89
C GLN A 162 17.61 36.94 -37.98
N SER A 163 17.83 35.97 -38.88
CA SER A 163 16.89 35.70 -39.99
C SER A 163 15.51 35.24 -39.48
N PRO A 164 14.42 35.40 -40.26
CA PRO A 164 13.08 34.99 -39.85
C PRO A 164 13.00 33.52 -39.38
N LEU A 165 13.75 32.63 -40.04
CA LEU A 165 13.88 31.22 -39.66
C LEU A 165 14.60 31.04 -38.31
N ALA A 166 15.69 31.75 -38.06
CA ALA A 166 16.39 31.73 -36.77
C ALA A 166 15.49 32.25 -35.62
N ASN A 167 14.62 33.23 -35.89
CA ASN A 167 13.63 33.72 -34.93
C ASN A 167 12.47 32.74 -34.74
N ALA A 168 12.01 32.05 -35.78
CA ALA A 168 11.01 30.99 -35.69
C ALA A 168 11.50 29.81 -34.84
N ILE A 169 12.72 29.31 -35.11
CA ILE A 169 13.37 28.28 -34.30
C ILE A 169 13.59 28.78 -32.86
N GLY A 170 13.93 30.06 -32.68
CA GLY A 170 14.08 30.68 -31.36
C GLY A 170 12.79 30.70 -30.54
N ARG A 171 11.64 30.95 -31.17
CA ARG A 171 10.32 30.84 -30.53
C ARG A 171 9.98 29.39 -30.20
N PHE A 172 10.07 28.48 -31.17
CA PHE A 172 9.82 27.05 -30.97
C PHE A 172 10.61 26.47 -29.78
N VAL A 173 11.92 26.76 -29.70
CA VAL A 173 12.76 26.29 -28.58
C VAL A 173 12.29 26.87 -27.25
N LYS A 174 11.92 28.16 -27.18
CA LYS A 174 11.43 28.77 -25.93
C LYS A 174 10.05 28.26 -25.51
N GLU A 175 9.18 27.98 -26.48
CA GLU A 175 7.77 27.61 -26.28
C GLU A 175 7.60 26.14 -25.86
N TYR A 176 8.32 25.22 -26.51
CA TYR A 176 8.10 23.78 -26.34
C TYR A 176 9.12 23.08 -25.42
N TYR A 177 10.20 23.73 -24.96
CA TYR A 177 11.25 23.06 -24.18
C TYR A 177 10.74 22.46 -22.86
N ASP A 178 10.08 23.24 -22.00
CA ASP A 178 9.60 22.76 -20.70
C ASP A 178 8.56 21.64 -20.85
N VAL A 179 7.62 21.80 -21.79
CA VAL A 179 6.63 20.77 -22.16
C VAL A 179 7.33 19.49 -22.63
N SER A 180 8.41 19.62 -23.39
CA SER A 180 9.20 18.50 -23.87
C SER A 180 10.04 17.83 -22.79
N MET A 181 10.47 18.56 -21.75
CA MET A 181 11.13 17.97 -20.58
C MET A 181 10.14 17.20 -19.69
N PHE A 182 8.89 17.67 -19.58
CA PHE A 182 7.79 16.88 -19.01
C PHE A 182 7.48 15.62 -19.83
N LEU A 183 7.48 15.72 -21.17
CA LEU A 183 7.32 14.57 -22.06
C LEU A 183 8.46 13.55 -21.89
N VAL A 184 9.72 14.00 -21.82
CA VAL A 184 10.87 13.14 -21.50
C VAL A 184 10.67 12.42 -20.16
N ALA A 185 10.31 13.14 -19.10
CA ALA A 185 10.06 12.55 -17.79
C ALA A 185 8.95 11.48 -17.82
N GLY A 186 7.84 11.75 -18.52
CA GLY A 186 6.77 10.78 -18.74
C GLY A 186 7.22 9.54 -19.53
N LEU A 187 8.07 9.73 -20.55
CA LEU A 187 8.65 8.63 -21.34
C LEU A 187 9.64 7.79 -20.53
N GLU A 188 10.46 8.39 -19.66
CA GLU A 188 11.37 7.69 -18.75
C GLU A 188 10.59 6.81 -17.75
N ILE A 189 9.51 7.34 -17.16
CA ILE A 189 8.62 6.58 -16.26
C ILE A 189 7.89 5.47 -17.02
N ALA A 190 7.34 5.74 -18.20
CA ALA A 190 6.69 4.74 -19.05
C ALA A 190 7.64 3.63 -19.48
N LEU A 191 8.92 3.95 -19.72
CA LEU A 191 9.96 2.97 -20.05
C LEU A 191 10.26 2.04 -18.87
N TRP A 192 10.26 2.55 -17.64
CA TRP A 192 10.37 1.73 -16.44
C TRP A 192 9.18 0.79 -16.26
N PHE A 193 7.94 1.28 -16.40
CA PHE A 193 6.75 0.40 -16.37
C PHE A 193 6.77 -0.64 -17.49
N ARG A 194 7.23 -0.28 -18.69
CA ARG A 194 7.40 -1.22 -19.81
C ARG A 194 8.45 -2.29 -19.52
N LEU A 195 9.54 -1.96 -18.82
CA LEU A 195 10.54 -2.92 -18.37
C LEU A 195 10.01 -3.80 -17.23
N LEU A 196 9.31 -3.21 -16.25
CA LEU A 196 8.67 -3.92 -15.14
C LEU A 196 7.70 -4.97 -15.67
N PHE A 197 6.83 -4.60 -16.61
CA PHE A 197 5.94 -5.56 -17.27
C PHE A 197 6.74 -6.70 -17.93
N SER A 198 7.83 -6.40 -18.64
CA SER A 198 8.69 -7.43 -19.25
C SER A 198 9.42 -8.34 -18.24
N ALA A 199 9.67 -7.85 -17.02
CA ALA A 199 10.26 -8.62 -15.92
C ALA A 199 9.20 -9.51 -15.23
N ILE A 200 7.99 -8.98 -15.02
CA ILE A 200 6.81 -9.71 -14.51
C ILE A 200 6.39 -10.81 -15.51
N THR A 201 6.49 -10.59 -16.82
CA THR A 201 6.30 -11.64 -17.84
C THR A 201 7.57 -12.50 -18.08
N PHE A 202 8.48 -12.57 -17.08
CA PHE A 202 9.66 -13.46 -17.03
C PHE A 202 10.57 -13.52 -18.27
N SER A 203 10.60 -12.48 -19.11
CA SER A 203 11.40 -12.52 -20.34
C SER A 203 12.91 -12.50 -20.04
N LYS A 204 13.69 -13.42 -20.66
CA LYS A 204 15.11 -13.64 -20.35
C LYS A 204 15.93 -12.33 -20.35
N ARG A 205 16.68 -12.11 -19.26
CA ARG A 205 17.50 -10.91 -18.92
C ARG A 205 16.73 -9.63 -18.58
N SER A 206 15.39 -9.63 -18.55
CA SER A 206 14.61 -8.41 -18.25
C SER A 206 14.78 -7.89 -16.82
N TRP A 207 15.00 -8.75 -15.83
CA TRP A 207 15.30 -8.33 -14.45
C TRP A 207 16.61 -7.53 -14.34
N ILE A 208 17.68 -7.93 -15.06
CA ILE A 208 18.95 -7.20 -15.08
C ILE A 208 18.75 -5.81 -15.71
N LEU A 209 18.02 -5.75 -16.83
CA LEU A 209 17.73 -4.49 -17.52
C LEU A 209 16.82 -3.58 -16.70
N LEU A 210 15.84 -4.14 -15.98
CA LEU A 210 14.99 -3.43 -15.03
C LEU A 210 15.81 -2.85 -13.87
N THR A 211 16.70 -3.63 -13.24
CA THR A 211 17.56 -3.13 -12.15
C THR A 211 18.45 -1.97 -12.61
N ILE A 212 19.13 -2.13 -13.75
CA ILE A 212 19.96 -1.07 -14.34
C ILE A 212 19.13 0.19 -14.66
N TYR A 213 17.94 0.03 -15.24
CA TYR A 213 17.08 1.17 -15.55
C TYR A 213 16.39 1.76 -14.31
N THR A 214 16.20 1.00 -13.23
CA THR A 214 15.72 1.49 -11.93
C THR A 214 16.77 2.37 -11.27
N ILE A 215 18.04 1.98 -11.31
CA ILE A 215 19.17 2.81 -10.85
C ILE A 215 19.23 4.11 -11.65
N PHE A 216 19.10 4.04 -12.98
CA PHE A 216 18.99 5.23 -13.84
C PHE A 216 17.80 6.11 -13.44
N LEU A 217 16.57 5.57 -13.39
CA LEU A 217 15.37 6.38 -13.09
C LEU A 217 15.39 6.93 -11.65
N ARG A 218 16.01 6.24 -10.69
CA ARG A 218 16.26 6.76 -9.33
C ARG A 218 17.22 7.96 -9.35
N ALA A 219 18.30 7.90 -10.13
CA ALA A 219 19.20 9.04 -10.33
C ALA A 219 18.49 10.22 -11.02
N ARG A 220 17.69 9.94 -12.07
CA ARG A 220 16.82 10.94 -12.71
C ARG A 220 15.83 11.57 -11.73
N PHE A 221 15.18 10.77 -10.87
CA PHE A 221 14.25 11.26 -9.84
C PHE A 221 14.95 12.15 -8.79
N ALA A 222 16.17 11.82 -8.38
CA ALA A 222 16.93 12.64 -7.44
C ALA A 222 17.34 14.01 -8.02
N GLN A 223 17.44 14.15 -9.35
CA GLN A 223 18.05 15.30 -10.01
C GLN A 223 17.06 16.16 -10.83
N SER A 224 16.04 15.54 -11.44
CA SER A 224 15.11 16.20 -12.34
C SER A 224 13.78 16.52 -11.65
N HIS A 225 13.54 17.81 -11.43
CA HIS A 225 12.25 18.34 -10.98
C HIS A 225 11.09 17.98 -11.95
N PHE A 226 11.37 17.76 -13.24
CA PHE A 226 10.38 17.27 -14.19
C PHE A 226 9.96 15.82 -13.89
N VAL A 227 10.91 14.94 -13.52
CA VAL A 227 10.65 13.55 -13.14
C VAL A 227 9.93 13.48 -11.79
N GLN A 228 10.38 14.28 -10.80
CA GLN A 228 9.70 14.41 -9.51
C GLN A 228 8.23 14.84 -9.69
N ASN A 229 7.97 15.85 -10.52
CA ASN A 229 6.62 16.32 -10.80
C ASN A 229 5.80 15.34 -11.65
N ALA A 230 6.40 14.60 -12.57
CA ALA A 230 5.69 13.58 -13.35
C ALA A 230 5.22 12.42 -12.45
N PHE A 231 6.07 11.97 -11.51
CA PHE A 231 5.65 11.05 -10.45
C PHE A 231 4.56 11.67 -9.56
N ALA A 232 4.75 12.90 -9.06
CA ALA A 232 3.78 13.55 -8.18
C ALA A 232 2.41 13.76 -8.85
N GLN A 233 2.37 14.16 -10.13
CA GLN A 233 1.14 14.30 -10.90
C GLN A 233 0.49 12.95 -11.23
N GLY A 234 1.28 11.90 -11.49
CA GLY A 234 0.78 10.54 -11.66
C GLY A 234 0.12 10.02 -10.39
N THR A 235 0.83 10.10 -9.26
CA THR A 235 0.31 9.74 -7.94
C THR A 235 -0.92 10.59 -7.58
N ALA A 236 -0.89 11.91 -7.79
CA ALA A 236 -2.02 12.80 -7.50
C ALA A 236 -3.25 12.51 -8.37
N LYS A 237 -3.09 12.10 -9.64
CA LYS A 237 -4.23 11.67 -10.48
C LYS A 237 -4.83 10.36 -9.98
N ILE A 238 -4.01 9.40 -9.57
CA ILE A 238 -4.51 8.15 -8.99
C ILE A 238 -5.15 8.42 -7.61
N ASP A 239 -4.55 9.24 -6.76
CA ASP A 239 -5.14 9.71 -5.50
C ASP A 239 -6.47 10.44 -5.73
N GLN A 240 -6.60 11.28 -6.76
CA GLN A 240 -7.85 11.96 -7.10
C GLN A 240 -8.92 10.98 -7.58
N GLN A 241 -8.55 10.03 -8.45
CA GLN A 241 -9.46 8.97 -8.91
C GLN A 241 -9.88 8.05 -7.76
N VAL A 242 -8.97 7.69 -6.86
CA VAL A 242 -9.23 6.78 -5.73
C VAL A 242 -9.95 7.46 -4.57
N ASN A 243 -9.71 8.75 -4.30
CA ASN A 243 -10.41 9.49 -3.23
C ASN A 243 -11.76 10.05 -3.66
N GLY A 244 -12.22 9.80 -4.90
CA GLY A 244 -13.58 10.11 -5.32
C GLY A 244 -14.64 9.51 -4.38
N ALA A 245 -15.77 10.19 -4.24
CA ALA A 245 -16.86 9.77 -3.33
C ALA A 245 -17.28 8.32 -3.63
N ASN A 246 -17.54 8.01 -4.90
CA ASN A 246 -18.07 6.74 -5.39
C ASN A 246 -17.04 5.58 -5.45
N VAL A 247 -15.87 5.71 -4.82
CA VAL A 247 -14.85 4.65 -4.80
C VAL A 247 -14.87 3.88 -3.49
N ALA A 248 -14.97 2.55 -3.60
CA ALA A 248 -15.09 1.64 -2.46
C ALA A 248 -13.92 1.74 -1.47
N PRO A 249 -14.17 1.60 -0.15
CA PRO A 249 -13.12 1.60 0.88
C PRO A 249 -12.01 0.59 0.63
N ALA A 250 -12.31 -0.59 0.06
CA ALA A 250 -11.33 -1.60 -0.28
C ALA A 250 -10.34 -1.14 -1.39
N ALA A 251 -10.79 -0.33 -2.36
CA ALA A 251 -9.91 0.24 -3.39
C ALA A 251 -9.03 1.36 -2.82
N LYS A 252 -9.60 2.20 -1.93
CA LYS A 252 -8.86 3.21 -1.13
C LYS A 252 -7.79 2.54 -0.28
N GLN A 253 -8.14 1.48 0.45
CA GLN A 253 -7.23 0.70 1.30
C GLN A 253 -6.18 -0.07 0.48
N GLY A 254 -6.55 -0.61 -0.69
CA GLY A 254 -5.63 -1.26 -1.62
C GLY A 254 -4.60 -0.29 -2.22
N TRP A 255 -5.01 0.93 -2.57
CA TRP A 255 -4.09 1.98 -3.02
C TRP A 255 -3.22 2.54 -1.89
N GLU A 256 -3.74 2.72 -0.68
CA GLU A 256 -2.92 3.05 0.50
C GLU A 256 -1.93 1.93 0.82
N THR A 257 -2.29 0.66 0.58
CA THR A 257 -1.37 -0.48 0.69
C THR A 257 -0.33 -0.46 -0.42
N ALA A 258 -0.70 -0.14 -1.66
CA ALA A 258 0.24 0.01 -2.78
C ALA A 258 1.23 1.16 -2.55
N LYS A 259 0.77 2.32 -2.03
CA LYS A 259 1.64 3.43 -1.61
C LYS A 259 2.55 3.03 -0.45
N ARG A 260 2.05 2.25 0.52
CA ARG A 260 2.84 1.74 1.65
C ARG A 260 3.89 0.72 1.21
N VAL A 261 3.57 -0.21 0.32
CA VAL A 261 4.51 -1.20 -0.25
C VAL A 261 5.50 -0.51 -1.18
N GLY A 262 5.07 0.43 -2.03
CA GLY A 262 5.97 1.24 -2.86
C GLY A 262 6.95 2.06 -2.01
N LYS A 263 6.47 2.63 -0.90
CA LYS A 263 7.33 3.27 0.10
C LYS A 263 8.26 2.26 0.77
N GLN A 264 7.78 1.08 1.19
CA GLN A 264 8.64 0.04 1.78
C GLN A 264 9.70 -0.48 0.81
N VAL A 265 9.45 -0.51 -0.51
CA VAL A 265 10.44 -0.89 -1.53
C VAL A 265 11.44 0.25 -1.78
N TYR A 266 11.00 1.51 -1.72
CA TYR A 266 11.89 2.68 -1.69
C TYR A 266 12.78 2.65 -0.42
N ASP A 267 12.17 2.58 0.76
CA ASP A 267 12.83 2.48 2.06
C ASP A 267 13.77 1.26 2.13
N ALA A 268 13.42 0.10 1.54
CA ALA A 268 14.28 -1.09 1.50
C ALA A 268 15.37 -1.06 0.40
N THR A 269 15.29 -0.15 -0.58
CA THR A 269 16.38 0.10 -1.55
C THR A 269 17.25 1.29 -1.16
N ASP A 270 16.91 2.02 -0.09
CA ASP A 270 17.85 2.80 0.73
C ASP A 270 18.38 2.01 1.94
N GLY A 271 17.55 1.16 2.53
CA GLY A 271 17.71 0.57 3.86
C GLY A 271 18.55 -0.71 3.96
N ALA A 272 19.70 -0.76 3.30
CA ALA A 272 20.75 -1.70 3.66
C ALA A 272 21.43 -1.22 4.97
N ALA A 273 20.76 -1.47 6.10
CA ALA A 273 20.97 -0.93 7.44
C ALA A 273 20.41 0.50 7.68
N GLY A 274 19.64 0.66 8.75
CA GLY A 274 19.13 1.95 9.21
C GLY A 274 18.23 1.82 10.46
N SER A 275 18.48 2.66 11.45
CA SER A 275 17.57 2.98 12.56
C SER A 275 16.51 3.99 12.09
N ALA A 276 15.45 4.21 12.88
CA ALA A 276 14.45 5.26 12.61
C ALA A 276 15.08 6.67 12.52
N SER A 277 16.26 6.88 13.09
CA SER A 277 17.08 8.09 12.96
C SER A 277 17.67 8.33 11.55
N ASP A 278 17.66 7.32 10.69
CA ASP A 278 18.36 7.33 9.40
C ASP A 278 17.45 7.70 8.22
N VAL A 279 16.13 7.78 8.47
CA VAL A 279 15.11 8.26 7.52
C VAL A 279 15.07 9.81 7.43
N PHE A 280 15.82 10.52 8.28
CA PHE A 280 15.92 11.98 8.23
C PHE A 280 16.94 12.46 7.19
N ASN A 281 16.53 13.44 6.37
CA ASN A 281 17.43 14.27 5.56
C ASN A 281 18.64 14.74 6.40
N PRO A 282 19.88 14.71 5.87
CA PRO A 282 21.10 15.02 6.63
C PRO A 282 21.07 16.35 7.40
N THR A 283 20.49 17.41 6.84
CA THR A 283 20.38 18.72 7.50
C THR A 283 19.44 18.65 8.71
N LYS A 284 18.28 17.99 8.56
CA LYS A 284 17.35 17.78 9.68
C LYS A 284 17.97 16.86 10.74
N LYS A 285 18.65 15.78 10.33
CA LYS A 285 19.38 14.87 11.24
C LYS A 285 20.45 15.62 12.05
N ALA A 286 21.21 16.51 11.41
CA ALA A 286 22.21 17.33 12.09
C ALA A 286 21.60 18.36 13.08
N VAL A 287 20.44 18.96 12.77
CA VAL A 287 19.74 19.85 13.72
C VAL A 287 19.13 19.05 14.88
N SER A 288 18.46 17.93 14.62
CA SER A 288 17.88 17.08 15.66
C SER A 288 18.94 16.50 16.59
N ASN A 289 20.09 16.06 16.07
CA ASN A 289 21.20 15.57 16.88
C ASN A 289 21.75 16.68 17.80
N ARG A 290 21.91 17.91 17.29
CA ARG A 290 22.33 19.07 18.10
C ARG A 290 21.32 19.39 19.20
N ALA A 291 20.02 19.43 18.89
CA ALA A 291 18.97 19.63 19.88
C ALA A 291 18.97 18.54 20.97
N PHE A 292 19.25 17.29 20.62
CA PHE A 292 19.38 16.19 21.58
C PHE A 292 20.62 16.35 22.48
N GLN A 293 21.80 16.67 21.93
CA GLN A 293 23.00 16.95 22.75
C GLN A 293 22.79 18.17 23.68
N ARG A 294 22.13 19.22 23.18
CA ARG A 294 21.70 20.39 23.97
C ARG A 294 20.81 20.00 25.14
N ALA A 295 19.83 19.12 24.94
CA ALA A 295 18.95 18.64 26.00
C ALA A 295 19.71 17.83 27.06
N LEU A 296 20.61 16.93 26.64
CA LEU A 296 21.48 16.16 27.54
C LEU A 296 22.36 17.08 28.40
N ALA A 297 23.03 18.06 27.77
CA ALA A 297 23.89 19.04 28.45
C ALA A 297 23.11 19.97 29.40
N ARG A 298 21.91 20.43 29.00
CA ARG A 298 21.05 21.33 29.80
C ARG A 298 20.43 20.63 31.01
N LEU A 299 20.14 19.33 30.91
CA LEU A 299 19.52 18.55 31.99
C LEU A 299 20.55 17.81 32.86
N GLY A 300 21.80 17.67 32.41
CA GLY A 300 22.84 16.90 33.10
C GLY A 300 22.59 15.39 33.03
N VAL A 301 22.19 14.90 31.85
CA VAL A 301 21.90 13.47 31.61
C VAL A 301 23.13 12.79 31.01
N GLU A 302 23.57 11.71 31.65
CA GLU A 302 24.64 10.85 31.14
C GLU A 302 24.20 10.15 29.84
N HIS A 303 25.06 10.17 28.82
CA HIS A 303 24.76 9.55 27.53
C HIS A 303 26.04 9.23 26.76
N ARG A 304 26.08 8.03 26.17
CA ARG A 304 27.14 7.51 25.32
C ARG A 304 26.50 6.83 24.12
N ASN A 305 26.79 7.32 22.91
CA ASN A 305 26.43 6.58 21.70
C ASN A 305 27.17 5.22 21.71
N PRO A 306 26.47 4.08 21.68
CA PRO A 306 27.13 2.78 21.60
C PRO A 306 27.81 2.62 20.23
N PRO A 307 28.92 1.86 20.13
CA PRO A 307 29.67 1.69 18.89
C PRO A 307 28.89 0.95 17.80
N LYS A 308 27.76 0.33 18.14
CA LYS A 308 26.84 -0.40 17.26
C LYS A 308 25.42 -0.30 17.84
N HIS A 309 24.44 0.04 17.01
CA HIS A 309 23.03 -0.09 17.38
C HIS A 309 22.61 -1.58 17.40
N PRO A 310 21.85 -2.04 18.41
CA PRO A 310 21.41 -3.42 18.53
C PRO A 310 20.29 -3.66 17.53
N LEU A 311 20.44 -4.69 16.70
CA LEU A 311 19.52 -4.96 15.58
C LEU A 311 18.17 -5.53 16.05
N LYS A 312 18.10 -6.07 17.27
CA LYS A 312 16.88 -6.61 17.89
C LYS A 312 16.94 -6.48 19.43
N THR A 313 16.07 -5.67 20.02
CA THR A 313 15.92 -5.55 21.49
C THR A 313 14.84 -6.50 22.07
N THR A 314 14.27 -7.38 21.25
CA THR A 314 13.11 -8.22 21.61
C THR A 314 13.33 -9.07 22.86
N LYS A 315 14.53 -9.62 23.07
CA LYS A 315 14.85 -10.42 24.27
C LYS A 315 14.80 -9.58 25.56
N ALA A 316 15.38 -8.38 25.54
CA ALA A 316 15.28 -7.42 26.65
C ALA A 316 13.84 -6.99 26.92
N LEU A 317 13.03 -6.79 25.87
CA LEU A 317 11.62 -6.43 26.02
C LEU A 317 10.78 -7.57 26.62
N ARG A 318 11.01 -8.83 26.20
CA ARG A 318 10.34 -10.00 26.80
C ARG A 318 10.75 -10.22 28.25
N LEU A 319 12.02 -9.98 28.61
CA LEU A 319 12.50 -10.06 29.99
C LEU A 319 11.70 -9.15 30.94
N LEU A 320 11.28 -7.97 30.48
CA LEU A 320 10.43 -7.06 31.25
C LEU A 320 9.02 -7.63 31.50
N TYR A 321 8.51 -8.52 30.65
CA TYR A 321 7.24 -9.25 30.87
C TYR A 321 7.40 -10.51 31.72
N TYR A 322 8.62 -11.06 31.82
CA TYR A 322 8.93 -12.19 32.72
C TYR A 322 9.01 -11.76 34.19
N VAL A 323 9.60 -10.60 34.47
CA VAL A 323 9.68 -10.02 35.83
C VAL A 323 8.37 -9.34 36.27
N ASN A 324 8.20 -9.20 37.59
CA ASN A 324 6.96 -8.66 38.15
C ASN A 324 6.76 -7.17 37.78
N GLU A 325 5.51 -6.77 37.64
CA GLU A 325 5.13 -5.38 37.41
C GLU A 325 5.46 -4.48 38.62
N GLY A 326 5.67 -3.19 38.39
CA GLY A 326 6.09 -2.24 39.42
C GLY A 326 7.61 -2.26 39.63
N ALA A 327 8.05 -2.43 40.88
CA ALA A 327 9.42 -2.12 41.31
C ALA A 327 10.53 -3.03 40.72
N GLU A 328 10.21 -4.26 40.30
CA GLU A 328 11.13 -5.13 39.54
C GLU A 328 11.30 -4.60 38.12
N ARG A 329 10.21 -4.58 37.33
CA ARG A 329 10.17 -4.09 35.94
C ARG A 329 10.74 -2.68 35.79
N TRP A 330 10.43 -1.76 36.71
CA TRP A 330 10.95 -0.39 36.68
C TRP A 330 12.47 -0.34 36.88
N ALA A 331 13.00 -1.02 37.90
CA ALA A 331 14.43 -1.02 38.18
C ALA A 331 15.24 -1.72 37.08
N LEU A 332 14.71 -2.82 36.54
CA LEU A 332 15.32 -3.52 35.40
C LEU A 332 15.26 -2.71 34.11
N THR A 333 14.17 -1.99 33.85
CA THR A 333 14.08 -1.03 32.73
C THR A 333 15.15 0.04 32.86
N HIS A 334 15.30 0.67 34.03
CA HIS A 334 16.31 1.70 34.26
C HIS A 334 17.74 1.18 34.03
N GLU A 335 18.06 -0.01 34.54
CA GLU A 335 19.40 -0.59 34.37
C GLU A 335 19.68 -1.05 32.93
N LEU A 336 18.67 -1.55 32.19
CA LEU A 336 18.80 -1.84 30.76
C LEU A 336 19.01 -0.56 29.94
N PHE A 337 18.30 0.52 30.26
CA PHE A 337 18.54 1.83 29.63
C PHE A 337 19.95 2.38 29.95
N ARG A 338 20.45 2.24 31.20
CA ARG A 338 21.84 2.60 31.55
C ARG A 338 22.85 1.75 30.78
N ASN A 339 22.74 0.42 30.84
CA ASN A 339 23.70 -0.47 30.19
C ASN A 339 23.78 -0.19 28.68
N TYR A 340 22.65 0.12 28.03
CA TYR A 340 22.65 0.44 26.61
C TYR A 340 23.13 1.87 26.28
N TRP A 341 22.56 2.90 26.91
CA TRP A 341 22.78 4.31 26.53
C TRP A 341 23.85 5.05 27.33
N VAL A 342 24.44 4.46 28.37
CA VAL A 342 25.51 5.07 29.18
C VAL A 342 26.77 4.21 29.16
N GLU A 343 26.64 2.92 29.50
CA GLU A 343 27.79 2.00 29.49
C GLU A 343 28.18 1.62 28.06
N GLY A 344 27.21 1.51 27.15
CA GLY A 344 27.41 1.13 25.74
C GLY A 344 27.44 -0.38 25.48
N LYS A 345 26.85 -1.18 26.37
CA LYS A 345 26.72 -2.65 26.27
C LYS A 345 25.56 -3.05 25.35
N ASP A 346 25.67 -4.20 24.68
CA ASP A 346 24.61 -4.70 23.80
C ASP A 346 23.54 -5.45 24.62
N VAL A 347 22.36 -4.84 24.80
CA VAL A 347 21.22 -5.44 25.52
C VAL A 347 20.48 -6.54 24.74
N SER A 348 21.00 -6.97 23.58
CA SER A 348 20.58 -8.22 22.94
C SER A 348 21.37 -9.45 23.43
N ASP A 349 22.48 -9.26 24.16
CA ASP A 349 23.29 -10.33 24.74
C ASP A 349 22.70 -10.87 26.05
N SER A 350 22.46 -12.19 26.10
CA SER A 350 22.05 -12.92 27.31
C SER A 350 22.94 -12.65 28.53
N ALA A 351 24.25 -12.47 28.34
CA ALA A 351 25.18 -12.19 29.44
C ALA A 351 24.97 -10.79 30.04
N VAL A 352 24.74 -9.77 29.20
CA VAL A 352 24.41 -8.40 29.64
C VAL A 352 23.03 -8.35 30.33
N LEU A 353 22.07 -9.15 29.86
CA LEU A 353 20.78 -9.30 30.52
C LEU A 353 20.92 -9.98 31.90
N ALA A 354 21.71 -11.06 32.00
CA ALA A 354 21.97 -11.74 33.27
C ALA A 354 22.75 -10.87 34.27
N GLU A 355 23.71 -10.08 33.81
CA GLU A 355 24.40 -9.06 34.62
C GLU A 355 23.42 -8.00 35.13
N SER A 356 22.54 -7.49 34.25
CA SER A 356 21.51 -6.50 34.59
C SER A 356 20.55 -7.03 35.67
N VAL A 357 20.10 -8.28 35.54
CA VAL A 357 19.26 -8.95 36.55
C VAL A 357 20.00 -9.09 37.88
N ARG A 358 21.23 -9.63 37.89
CA ARG A 358 22.03 -9.75 39.11
C ARG A 358 22.24 -8.39 39.77
N LYS A 359 22.57 -7.34 39.02
CA LYS A 359 22.79 -5.97 39.54
C LYS A 359 21.52 -5.30 40.09
N VAL A 360 20.33 -5.67 39.61
CA VAL A 360 19.04 -5.09 40.06
C VAL A 360 18.45 -5.82 41.26
N PHE A 361 18.61 -7.15 41.33
CA PHE A 361 17.95 -7.99 42.33
C PHE A 361 18.86 -8.38 43.51
N LYS A 362 20.17 -8.55 43.29
CA LYS A 362 21.12 -8.98 44.32
C LYS A 362 21.32 -7.91 45.40
N GLY A 363 21.38 -8.31 46.66
CA GLY A 363 21.51 -7.38 47.79
C GLY A 363 20.24 -6.62 48.17
N ARG A 364 19.11 -6.82 47.46
CA ARG A 364 17.78 -6.47 47.99
C ARG A 364 17.36 -7.55 48.98
N GLY A 365 17.43 -7.23 50.28
CA GLY A 365 17.10 -8.17 51.35
C GLY A 365 15.68 -8.75 51.24
N GLY A 366 15.49 -9.98 51.72
CA GLY A 366 14.22 -10.71 51.60
C GLY A 366 14.11 -11.60 50.36
N GLY A 367 15.19 -12.32 50.01
CA GLY A 367 15.19 -13.32 48.93
C GLY A 367 15.60 -12.82 47.54
N GLY A 368 16.03 -11.56 47.40
CA GLY A 368 16.43 -10.97 46.12
C GLY A 368 17.51 -11.77 45.37
N ASP A 369 18.48 -12.34 46.07
CA ASP A 369 19.53 -13.19 45.49
C ASP A 369 18.99 -14.50 44.88
N GLN A 370 17.95 -15.11 45.48
CA GLN A 370 17.29 -16.29 44.93
C GLN A 370 16.47 -15.94 43.68
N ARG A 371 15.74 -14.82 43.73
CA ARG A 371 14.97 -14.27 42.61
C ARG A 371 15.87 -13.85 41.44
N ALA A 372 17.09 -13.37 41.72
CA ALA A 372 18.07 -13.04 40.71
C ALA A 372 18.48 -14.28 39.90
N GLU A 373 18.89 -15.36 40.56
CA GLU A 373 19.35 -16.58 39.89
C GLU A 373 18.19 -17.38 39.25
N GLU A 374 16.95 -17.27 39.75
CA GLU A 374 15.73 -17.76 39.08
C GLU A 374 15.56 -17.09 37.70
N VAL A 375 15.57 -15.75 37.67
CA VAL A 375 15.37 -14.97 36.44
C VAL A 375 16.57 -15.11 35.49
N VAL A 376 17.79 -15.30 36.00
CA VAL A 376 18.95 -15.61 35.14
C VAL A 376 18.80 -16.98 34.47
N ARG A 377 18.41 -18.04 35.20
CA ARG A 377 18.14 -19.35 34.59
C ARG A 377 17.08 -19.24 33.50
N ALA A 378 16.02 -18.46 33.71
CA ALA A 378 15.01 -18.21 32.67
C ALA A 378 15.54 -17.51 31.39
N ILE A 379 16.66 -16.78 31.47
CA ILE A 379 17.36 -16.21 30.30
C ILE A 379 18.22 -17.27 29.60
N GLU A 380 18.86 -18.14 30.37
CA GLU A 380 19.77 -19.22 29.94
C GLU A 380 18.98 -20.39 29.31
N ASP A 381 17.93 -20.86 29.98
CA ASP A 381 16.97 -21.89 29.54
C ASP A 381 16.05 -21.42 28.39
N GLY A 382 16.14 -20.15 27.99
CA GLY A 382 15.36 -19.58 26.89
C GLY A 382 13.88 -19.32 27.21
N LEU A 383 13.43 -19.51 28.45
CA LEU A 383 12.04 -19.27 28.88
C LEU A 383 11.57 -17.84 28.61
N VAL A 384 12.46 -16.85 28.74
CA VAL A 384 12.23 -15.44 28.39
C VAL A 384 11.92 -15.25 26.89
N GLU A 385 12.15 -16.24 26.04
CA GLU A 385 11.78 -16.23 24.62
C GLU A 385 10.59 -17.15 24.27
N GLY A 386 9.97 -17.73 25.30
CA GLY A 386 8.81 -18.62 25.21
C GLY A 386 7.51 -17.94 24.78
N GLU A 387 6.48 -18.77 24.58
CA GLU A 387 5.21 -18.36 23.98
C GLU A 387 4.44 -17.32 24.81
N ARG A 388 4.47 -17.42 26.15
CA ARG A 388 3.80 -16.49 27.07
C ARG A 388 4.39 -15.08 26.96
N GLU A 389 5.70 -14.93 27.15
CA GLU A 389 6.41 -13.65 27.15
C GLU A 389 6.42 -13.03 25.75
N ARG A 390 6.48 -13.87 24.71
CA ARG A 390 6.23 -13.46 23.34
C ARG A 390 4.82 -12.89 23.16
N ARG A 391 3.80 -13.63 23.57
CA ARG A 391 2.39 -13.24 23.42
C ARG A 391 2.06 -11.97 24.20
N LEU A 392 2.56 -11.82 25.43
CA LEU A 392 2.40 -10.60 26.23
C LEU A 392 3.01 -9.37 25.54
N LEU A 393 4.19 -9.52 24.92
CA LEU A 393 4.81 -8.45 24.14
C LEU A 393 4.03 -8.14 22.85
N GLU A 394 3.47 -9.16 22.18
CA GLU A 394 2.64 -8.99 20.99
C GLU A 394 1.29 -8.32 21.33
N GLU A 395 0.61 -8.74 22.40
CA GLU A 395 -0.63 -8.12 22.93
C GLU A 395 -0.39 -6.67 23.37
N ALA A 396 0.71 -6.37 24.05
CA ALA A 396 1.07 -5.00 24.42
C ALA A 396 1.43 -4.12 23.21
N THR A 397 2.02 -4.71 22.16
CA THR A 397 2.34 -4.00 20.91
C THR A 397 1.06 -3.64 20.15
N THR A 398 0.14 -4.61 19.97
CA THR A 398 -1.20 -4.37 19.40
C THR A 398 -1.95 -3.33 20.22
N GLY A 399 -1.99 -3.49 21.55
CA GLY A 399 -2.63 -2.54 22.45
C GLY A 399 -2.01 -1.14 22.48
N ALA A 400 -0.79 -0.94 21.95
CA ALA A 400 -0.21 0.38 21.70
C ALA A 400 -0.64 0.95 20.33
N ILE A 401 -0.68 0.11 19.29
CA ILE A 401 -1.17 0.45 17.96
C ILE A 401 -2.64 0.91 18.02
N ASP A 402 -3.49 0.22 18.77
CA ASP A 402 -4.90 0.55 18.98
C ASP A 402 -5.09 1.92 19.68
N LYS A 403 -4.13 2.33 20.51
CA LYS A 403 -4.06 3.65 21.16
C LYS A 403 -3.47 4.73 20.25
N GLY A 404 -3.20 4.41 18.98
CA GLY A 404 -2.64 5.32 17.98
C GLY A 404 -1.13 5.50 18.04
N ALA A 405 -0.38 4.68 18.79
CA ALA A 405 1.06 4.84 18.94
C ALA A 405 1.82 4.53 17.64
N PHE A 406 2.51 5.54 17.09
CA PHE A 406 3.32 5.46 15.88
C PHE A 406 4.84 5.57 16.14
N GLY A 407 5.26 5.60 17.41
CA GLY A 407 6.66 5.74 17.82
C GLY A 407 6.82 5.85 19.34
N VAL A 408 8.06 6.00 19.80
CA VAL A 408 8.42 6.10 21.23
C VAL A 408 9.37 7.29 21.49
N PRO A 409 9.44 7.83 22.72
CA PRO A 409 8.58 7.54 23.86
C PRO A 409 7.15 8.02 23.62
N ALA A 410 6.18 7.33 24.24
CA ALA A 410 4.76 7.66 24.19
C ALA A 410 4.13 7.41 25.56
N PHE A 411 3.16 8.24 25.92
CA PHE A 411 2.52 8.26 27.24
C PHE A 411 1.01 8.21 27.05
N TRP A 412 0.34 7.30 27.76
CA TRP A 412 -1.10 7.11 27.67
C TRP A 412 -1.78 7.46 29.00
N LEU A 413 -2.69 8.42 28.98
CA LEU A 413 -3.51 8.79 30.13
C LEU A 413 -4.96 8.29 29.89
N PRO A 414 -5.41 7.18 30.53
CA PRO A 414 -6.72 6.58 30.30
C PRO A 414 -7.90 7.41 30.84
N GLU A 415 -7.62 8.42 31.67
CA GLU A 415 -8.60 9.26 32.36
C GLU A 415 -8.68 10.69 31.82
N GLU A 416 -7.84 11.08 30.84
CA GLU A 416 -8.03 12.37 30.17
C GLU A 416 -9.21 12.28 29.20
N GLU A 417 -10.20 13.15 29.42
CA GLU A 417 -11.27 13.45 28.46
C GLU A 417 -10.83 14.60 27.57
N TRP A 418 -11.01 14.48 26.26
CA TRP A 418 -10.65 15.50 25.27
C TRP A 418 -11.66 15.54 24.12
N ALA A 419 -11.62 16.60 23.30
CA ALA A 419 -12.49 16.73 22.13
C ALA A 419 -11.65 16.80 20.84
N ASP A 420 -12.10 16.12 19.77
CA ASP A 420 -11.47 16.23 18.45
C ASP A 420 -11.85 17.54 17.74
N ALA A 421 -11.24 17.78 16.57
CA ALA A 421 -11.48 18.99 15.76
C ALA A 421 -12.93 19.15 15.24
N ARG A 422 -13.82 18.16 15.47
CA ARG A 422 -15.27 18.23 15.17
C ARG A 422 -16.11 18.28 16.44
N GLY A 423 -15.49 18.44 17.61
CA GLY A 423 -16.16 18.50 18.91
C GLY A 423 -16.59 17.14 19.48
N ALA A 424 -16.25 16.02 18.84
CA ALA A 424 -16.57 14.70 19.37
C ALA A 424 -15.69 14.42 20.61
N ARG A 425 -16.31 14.01 21.72
CA ARG A 425 -15.61 13.71 22.98
C ARG A 425 -15.02 12.30 22.97
N HIS A 426 -13.78 12.20 23.42
CA HIS A 426 -12.98 10.98 23.53
C HIS A 426 -12.46 10.87 24.98
N ARG A 427 -12.26 9.63 25.46
CA ARG A 427 -11.63 9.35 26.75
C ARG A 427 -10.43 8.44 26.54
N GLY A 428 -9.32 8.78 27.20
CA GLY A 428 -8.03 8.16 26.95
C GLY A 428 -7.28 8.96 25.88
N LYS A 429 -6.05 9.38 26.18
CA LYS A 429 -5.25 10.23 25.30
C LYS A 429 -3.79 9.77 25.23
N LEU A 430 -3.21 9.88 24.04
CA LEU A 430 -1.80 9.59 23.77
C LEU A 430 -1.01 10.89 23.57
N TYR A 431 0.08 11.04 24.33
CA TYR A 431 1.15 12.00 24.08
C TYR A 431 2.38 11.27 23.52
N TRP A 432 3.18 11.94 22.68
CA TRP A 432 4.38 11.38 22.06
C TRP A 432 5.55 12.37 22.12
N GLY A 433 6.77 11.86 22.26
CA GLY A 433 7.97 12.69 22.45
C GLY A 433 8.21 13.04 23.92
N GLN A 434 9.49 13.08 24.32
CA GLN A 434 9.90 13.43 25.69
C GLN A 434 9.71 14.93 25.96
N ASP A 435 9.74 15.73 24.90
CA ASP A 435 9.45 17.16 24.82
C ASP A 435 7.96 17.52 24.98
N ARG A 436 7.14 16.59 25.48
CA ARG A 436 5.72 16.78 25.85
C ARG A 436 5.40 16.42 27.30
N MET A 437 6.41 16.12 28.13
CA MET A 437 6.20 15.70 29.52
C MET A 437 5.37 16.70 30.34
N ASN A 438 5.57 18.00 30.13
CA ASN A 438 4.80 19.05 30.80
C ASN A 438 3.27 18.98 30.52
N PHE A 439 2.86 18.46 29.36
CA PHE A 439 1.43 18.21 29.07
C PHE A 439 0.92 16.99 29.83
N VAL A 440 1.71 15.92 29.88
CA VAL A 440 1.40 14.70 30.63
C VAL A 440 1.26 15.01 32.13
N GLU A 441 2.16 15.82 32.67
CA GLU A 441 2.13 16.31 34.05
C GLU A 441 0.92 17.21 34.31
N ALA A 442 0.63 18.19 33.46
CA ALA A 442 -0.55 19.06 33.63
C ALA A 442 -1.87 18.29 33.52
N ALA A 443 -1.98 17.32 32.61
CA ALA A 443 -3.13 16.43 32.51
C ALA A 443 -3.26 15.54 33.76
N ALA A 444 -2.18 14.92 34.25
CA ALA A 444 -2.20 14.11 35.46
C ALA A 444 -2.54 14.93 36.73
N LEU A 445 -2.01 16.15 36.86
CA LEU A 445 -2.34 17.08 37.93
C LEU A 445 -3.82 17.50 37.88
N SER A 446 -4.36 17.72 36.68
CA SER A 446 -5.78 18.00 36.46
C SER A 446 -6.69 16.82 36.81
N ILE A 447 -6.34 15.59 36.40
CA ILE A 447 -7.05 14.37 36.80
C ILE A 447 -7.07 14.25 38.33
N ARG A 448 -5.92 14.44 38.99
CA ARG A 448 -5.79 14.44 40.46
C ARG A 448 -6.62 15.53 41.15
N GLU A 449 -6.80 16.67 40.51
CA GLU A 449 -7.68 17.77 40.99
C GLU A 449 -9.16 17.60 40.57
N GLY A 450 -9.56 16.42 40.07
CA GLY A 450 -10.96 16.08 39.76
C GLY A 450 -11.51 16.71 38.48
N LYS A 451 -10.63 17.11 37.55
CA LYS A 451 -10.98 17.85 36.32
C LYS A 451 -10.85 17.02 35.04
N ASN A 452 -10.77 15.69 35.13
CA ASN A 452 -10.69 14.74 33.99
C ASN A 452 -9.62 15.10 32.93
N GLY A 453 -8.50 15.68 33.36
CA GLY A 453 -7.44 16.11 32.46
C GLY A 453 -7.66 17.48 31.81
N GLN A 454 -8.78 18.16 32.05
CA GLN A 454 -9.15 19.50 31.54
C GLN A 454 -8.76 20.68 32.47
N GLY A 455 -9.01 21.92 32.05
CA GLY A 455 -8.93 23.10 32.93
C GLY A 455 -7.54 23.42 33.51
N TRP A 456 -6.47 23.27 32.71
CA TRP A 456 -5.08 23.41 33.17
C TRP A 456 -4.77 24.74 33.88
N GLY A 457 -5.30 25.88 33.40
CA GLY A 457 -5.05 27.19 34.03
C GLY A 457 -5.59 27.30 35.46
N GLN A 458 -6.53 26.42 35.83
CA GLN A 458 -7.12 26.34 37.17
C GLN A 458 -6.36 25.40 38.11
N ILE A 459 -5.28 24.76 37.68
CA ILE A 459 -4.45 23.90 38.53
C ILE A 459 -3.85 24.74 39.66
N LYS A 460 -4.08 24.33 40.91
CA LYS A 460 -3.63 25.07 42.11
C LYS A 460 -2.41 24.45 42.77
N SER A 461 -2.17 23.16 42.55
CA SER A 461 -1.11 22.43 43.26
C SER A 461 0.31 22.69 42.75
N VAL A 462 0.49 23.11 41.49
CA VAL A 462 1.80 23.50 40.90
C VAL A 462 1.58 24.58 39.82
N PRO A 463 2.39 25.66 39.74
CA PRO A 463 2.36 26.58 38.60
C PRO A 463 2.85 25.90 37.31
N LEU A 464 2.06 25.94 36.24
CA LEU A 464 2.39 25.34 34.95
C LEU A 464 3.78 25.73 34.42
N PRO A 465 4.25 27.00 34.52
CA PRO A 465 5.57 27.37 34.02
C PRO A 465 6.76 26.70 34.72
N SER A 466 6.55 26.00 35.84
CA SER A 466 7.59 25.22 36.53
C SER A 466 7.70 23.76 36.06
N LEU A 467 6.71 23.26 35.32
CA LEU A 467 6.75 21.92 34.68
C LEU A 467 7.58 21.93 33.38
N LEU A 468 7.88 23.11 32.82
CA LEU A 468 8.86 23.26 31.74
C LEU A 468 10.28 23.33 32.33
N PRO A 469 11.16 22.34 32.09
CA PRO A 469 12.45 22.27 32.78
C PRO A 469 13.41 23.36 32.29
N ARG A 470 13.58 24.40 33.12
CA ARG A 470 14.58 25.48 32.97
C ARG A 470 15.87 25.13 33.70
N LEU A 471 17.02 25.39 33.08
CA LEU A 471 18.33 25.32 33.75
C LEU A 471 18.54 26.54 34.66
N ILE A 472 18.20 27.74 34.18
CA ILE A 472 18.33 28.99 34.94
C ILE A 472 16.95 29.42 35.40
N GLN A 473 16.71 29.36 36.71
CA GLN A 473 15.42 29.73 37.31
C GLN A 473 15.17 31.25 37.29
N GLN A 474 16.23 32.07 37.26
CA GLN A 474 16.14 33.51 37.08
C GLN A 474 15.79 33.86 35.63
N ARG A 475 14.70 34.62 35.45
CA ARG A 475 14.18 35.02 34.13
C ARG A 475 14.68 36.42 33.74
N SER A 476 16.00 36.60 33.72
CA SER A 476 16.63 37.93 33.53
C SER A 476 17.94 37.83 32.76
N ILE A 477 18.17 38.75 31.81
CA ILE A 477 19.46 38.89 31.12
C ILE A 477 20.54 39.29 32.16
N PRO A 478 21.76 38.70 32.12
CA PRO A 478 22.83 39.03 33.05
C PRO A 478 23.11 40.53 33.21
N THR A 479 23.53 40.95 34.41
CA THR A 479 23.82 42.36 34.70
C THR A 479 24.98 42.87 33.84
N GLY A 480 24.75 43.98 33.13
CA GLY A 480 25.74 44.55 32.21
C GLY A 480 25.70 43.99 30.78
N GLU A 481 24.81 43.03 30.48
CA GLU A 481 24.63 42.48 29.13
C GLU A 481 23.29 42.89 28.49
N GLU A 482 23.23 42.77 27.16
CA GLU A 482 22.00 42.76 26.35
C GLU A 482 21.93 41.45 25.54
N ALA A 483 20.73 41.05 25.12
CA ALA A 483 20.50 39.88 24.28
C ALA A 483 19.79 40.24 22.97
N LYS A 484 20.15 39.60 21.86
CA LYS A 484 19.40 39.63 20.61
C LYS A 484 18.85 38.25 20.28
N LEU A 485 17.56 38.19 19.94
CA LEU A 485 16.86 36.98 19.51
C LEU A 485 16.47 37.15 18.04
N GLU A 486 17.10 36.40 17.13
CA GLU A 486 16.61 36.33 15.76
C GLU A 486 15.49 35.29 15.66
N PHE A 487 14.29 35.72 15.24
CA PHE A 487 13.15 34.85 14.98
C PHE A 487 12.97 34.65 13.47
N TRP A 488 13.24 33.43 12.99
CA TRP A 488 13.23 33.07 11.58
C TRP A 488 11.97 32.27 11.21
N TYR A 489 11.20 32.78 10.23
CA TYR A 489 9.81 32.38 10.00
C TYR A 489 9.33 32.43 8.55
N ASP A 490 8.24 31.68 8.28
CA ASP A 490 7.45 31.64 7.05
C ASP A 490 5.99 31.34 7.45
N PHE A 491 5.00 32.02 6.85
CA PHE A 491 3.59 31.91 7.24
C PHE A 491 2.95 30.57 6.86
N SER A 492 3.63 29.80 6.01
CA SER A 492 3.25 28.43 5.63
C SER A 492 3.34 27.40 6.78
N SER A 493 3.85 27.79 7.96
CA SER A 493 3.95 26.91 9.14
C SER A 493 3.08 27.38 10.31
N PRO A 494 2.13 26.56 10.81
CA PRO A 494 1.38 26.87 12.03
C PRO A 494 2.29 26.87 13.27
N TRP A 495 3.37 26.10 13.25
CA TRP A 495 4.39 26.13 14.31
C TRP A 495 5.10 27.49 14.39
N ALA A 496 5.25 28.18 13.25
CA ALA A 496 5.80 29.54 13.25
C ALA A 496 4.80 30.56 13.81
N TYR A 497 3.48 30.36 13.62
CA TYR A 497 2.45 31.14 14.30
C TYR A 497 2.55 30.98 15.83
N LEU A 498 2.64 29.74 16.34
CA LEU A 498 2.87 29.49 17.77
C LEU A 498 4.14 30.19 18.29
N GLY A 499 5.27 30.02 17.61
CA GLY A 499 6.52 30.69 17.99
C GLY A 499 6.40 32.22 18.03
N TRP A 500 5.69 32.81 17.07
CA TRP A 500 5.42 34.24 17.03
C TRP A 500 4.57 34.72 18.23
N THR A 501 3.54 33.96 18.66
CA THR A 501 2.73 34.33 19.84
C THR A 501 3.53 34.36 21.15
N GLN A 502 4.70 33.74 21.21
CA GLN A 502 5.55 33.74 22.40
C GLN A 502 6.51 34.94 22.48
N LEU A 503 6.70 35.69 21.38
CA LEU A 503 7.62 36.83 21.37
C LEU A 503 7.20 37.97 22.33
N PRO A 504 5.90 38.36 22.46
CA PRO A 504 5.46 39.34 23.45
C PRO A 504 5.72 38.89 24.90
N ARG A 505 5.52 37.59 25.19
CA ARG A 505 5.84 37.02 26.50
C ARG A 505 7.34 37.10 26.81
N LEU A 506 8.20 36.78 25.85
CA LEU A 506 9.65 36.93 25.99
C LEU A 506 10.05 38.39 26.20
N GLN A 507 9.47 39.32 25.44
CA GLN A 507 9.74 40.76 25.59
C GLN A 507 9.33 41.29 26.98
N ARG A 508 8.14 40.90 27.47
CA ARG A 508 7.69 41.21 28.84
C ARG A 508 8.60 40.60 29.90
N GLN A 509 9.01 39.34 29.70
CA GLN A 509 9.79 38.58 30.68
C GLN A 509 11.22 39.11 30.85
N PHE A 510 11.88 39.54 29.76
CA PHE A 510 13.28 39.98 29.79
C PHE A 510 13.49 41.50 29.66
N GLY A 511 12.43 42.26 29.37
CA GLY A 511 12.45 43.72 29.26
C GLY A 511 13.14 44.25 28.00
N GLU A 512 13.40 45.56 27.98
CA GLU A 512 13.95 46.29 26.83
C GLU A 512 15.38 45.87 26.43
N ARG A 513 16.11 45.17 27.32
CA ARG A 513 17.45 44.60 27.01
C ARG A 513 17.40 43.37 26.10
N LEU A 514 16.20 42.86 25.78
CA LEU A 514 15.99 41.83 24.76
C LEU A 514 15.59 42.48 23.42
N HIS A 515 16.43 42.36 22.41
CA HIS A 515 16.17 42.85 21.05
C HIS A 515 15.66 41.70 20.16
N ILE A 516 14.38 41.71 19.77
CA ILE A 516 13.79 40.66 18.93
C ILE A 516 13.83 41.07 17.45
N GLU A 517 14.59 40.33 16.62
CA GLU A 517 14.75 40.59 15.19
C GLU A 517 13.91 39.61 14.35
N MET A 518 12.88 40.12 13.67
CA MET A 518 12.00 39.33 12.80
C MET A 518 12.65 39.08 11.43
N LYS A 519 12.94 37.82 11.11
CA LYS A 519 13.63 37.39 9.87
C LYS A 519 12.72 36.52 8.96
N PRO A 520 11.93 37.12 8.05
CA PRO A 520 11.16 36.34 7.07
C PRO A 520 12.09 35.73 6.00
N PHE A 521 11.88 34.46 5.66
CA PHE A 521 12.59 33.79 4.56
C PHE A 521 11.72 32.71 3.89
N LEU A 522 12.14 32.19 2.73
CA LEU A 522 11.36 31.21 1.97
C LEU A 522 11.66 29.77 2.37
N VAL A 523 10.87 29.20 3.27
CA VAL A 523 11.08 27.82 3.75
C VAL A 523 10.89 26.79 2.63
N GLY A 524 9.97 27.05 1.68
CA GLY A 524 9.76 26.19 0.51
C GLY A 524 10.93 26.19 -0.50
N ILE A 525 11.81 27.20 -0.48
CA ILE A 525 13.08 27.18 -1.22
C ILE A 525 14.15 26.45 -0.41
N LEU A 526 14.25 26.71 0.90
CA LEU A 526 15.16 25.99 1.79
C LEU A 526 14.97 24.48 1.66
N PHE A 527 13.73 23.97 1.77
CA PHE A 527 13.43 22.54 1.62
C PHE A 527 13.92 21.96 0.29
N ARG A 528 13.65 22.65 -0.83
CA ARG A 528 14.11 22.24 -2.16
C ARG A 528 15.64 22.19 -2.23
N GLU A 529 16.34 23.17 -1.66
CA GLU A 529 17.80 23.28 -1.76
C GLU A 529 18.58 22.39 -0.77
N ILE A 530 17.98 21.99 0.36
CA ILE A 530 18.58 20.99 1.27
C ILE A 530 18.21 19.55 0.90
N GLY A 531 17.34 19.35 -0.10
CA GLY A 531 16.82 18.02 -0.47
C GLY A 531 15.84 17.44 0.56
N ALA A 532 15.12 18.29 1.31
CA ALA A 532 13.99 17.87 2.11
C ALA A 532 12.75 17.81 1.20
N PRO A 533 12.13 16.64 0.98
CA PRO A 533 10.96 16.55 0.12
C PRO A 533 9.82 17.38 0.73
N ASN A 534 9.20 18.23 -0.07
CA ASN A 534 8.08 19.08 0.35
C ASN A 534 6.78 18.23 0.36
N LEU A 535 6.74 17.24 1.27
CA LEU A 535 5.69 16.23 1.34
C LEU A 535 4.36 16.87 1.79
N PRO A 536 3.28 16.83 0.99
CA PRO A 536 1.96 17.18 1.50
C PRO A 536 1.57 16.25 2.67
N ALA A 537 0.82 16.78 3.63
CA ALA A 537 0.44 16.07 4.86
C ALA A 537 -0.30 14.74 4.60
N SER A 538 -0.87 14.55 3.41
CA SER A 538 -1.44 13.28 2.93
C SER A 538 -0.45 12.09 2.95
N ILE A 539 0.86 12.35 2.89
CA ILE A 539 1.91 11.31 2.88
C ILE A 539 2.29 10.83 4.30
N ASN A 540 1.93 11.59 5.34
CA ASN A 540 1.99 11.09 6.72
C ASN A 540 0.94 9.98 6.94
N SER A 541 1.07 9.18 8.01
CA SER A 541 -0.01 8.26 8.40
C SER A 541 -1.23 9.05 8.92
N ALA A 542 -2.42 8.45 8.88
CA ALA A 542 -3.63 9.07 9.44
C ALA A 542 -3.47 9.36 10.94
N ALA A 543 -2.87 8.42 11.70
CA ALA A 543 -2.52 8.61 13.10
C ALA A 543 -1.53 9.78 13.30
N ARG A 544 -0.51 9.92 12.45
CA ARG A 544 0.44 11.04 12.56
C ARG A 544 -0.20 12.39 12.23
N ARG A 545 -1.09 12.47 11.22
CA ARG A 545 -1.87 13.70 10.96
C ARG A 545 -2.75 14.09 12.13
N ALA A 546 -3.50 13.13 12.70
CA ALA A 546 -4.34 13.37 13.86
C ALA A 546 -3.50 13.83 15.07
N TYR A 547 -2.32 13.23 15.27
CA TYR A 547 -1.37 13.65 16.28
C TYR A 547 -0.85 15.08 16.05
N ASP A 548 -0.38 15.42 14.84
CA ASP A 548 0.16 16.75 14.54
C ASP A 548 -0.86 17.87 14.80
N ILE A 549 -2.16 17.57 14.65
CA ILE A 549 -3.29 18.44 14.99
C ILE A 549 -3.47 18.58 16.51
N LEU A 550 -3.48 17.47 17.25
CA LEU A 550 -3.65 17.45 18.70
C LEU A 550 -2.47 18.08 19.45
N ASP A 551 -1.25 17.79 19.02
CA ASP A 551 0.00 18.34 19.55
C ASP A 551 0.01 19.87 19.50
N HIS A 552 -0.47 20.43 18.38
CA HIS A 552 -0.62 21.87 18.21
C HIS A 552 -1.69 22.44 19.15
N ASN A 553 -2.84 21.78 19.23
CA ASN A 553 -3.93 22.21 20.11
C ASN A 553 -3.51 22.18 21.59
N ASP A 554 -2.71 21.20 22.02
CA ASP A 554 -2.17 21.15 23.38
C ASP A 554 -1.11 22.25 23.63
N TRP A 555 -0.31 22.67 22.63
CA TRP A 555 0.54 23.87 22.75
C TRP A 555 -0.25 25.17 22.87
N VAL A 556 -1.32 25.35 22.08
CA VAL A 556 -2.25 26.50 22.20
C VAL A 556 -2.86 26.53 23.60
N ARG A 557 -3.39 25.39 24.03
CA ARG A 557 -4.00 25.17 25.35
C ARG A 557 -3.01 25.42 26.49
N TRP A 558 -1.77 24.96 26.36
CA TRP A 558 -0.69 25.16 27.32
C TRP A 558 -0.40 26.64 27.55
N TRP A 559 -0.12 27.40 26.48
CA TRP A 559 0.22 28.81 26.62
C TRP A 559 -0.97 29.66 27.09
N ASN A 560 -2.20 29.32 26.68
CA ASN A 560 -3.40 29.95 27.21
C ASN A 560 -3.61 29.66 28.71
N ALA A 561 -3.29 28.45 29.18
CA ALA A 561 -3.36 28.09 30.59
C ALA A 561 -2.27 28.76 31.44
N VAL A 562 -1.04 28.89 30.90
CA VAL A 562 0.04 29.69 31.51
C VAL A 562 -0.37 31.17 31.60
N ASN A 563 -0.89 31.74 30.51
CA ASN A 563 -1.37 33.12 30.47
C ASN A 563 -2.51 33.34 31.48
N GLU A 564 -3.43 32.39 31.65
CA GLU A 564 -4.47 32.44 32.69
C GLU A 564 -3.89 32.46 34.11
N GLN A 565 -2.88 31.64 34.41
CA GLN A 565 -2.18 31.67 35.71
C GLN A 565 -1.36 32.96 35.93
N GLU A 566 -0.80 33.56 34.89
CA GLU A 566 -0.10 34.85 34.96
C GLU A 566 -1.04 36.08 35.03
N GLY A 567 -2.37 35.89 35.03
CA GLY A 567 -3.36 36.97 35.16
C GLY A 567 -3.87 37.55 33.83
N LYS A 568 -3.69 36.82 32.73
CA LYS A 568 -4.00 37.19 31.33
C LYS A 568 -3.26 38.43 30.78
N PRO A 569 -1.92 38.57 31.00
CA PRO A 569 -1.13 39.67 30.45
C PRO A 569 -0.99 39.64 28.91
N ASP A 570 -1.11 38.48 28.28
CA ASP A 570 -1.11 38.33 26.82
C ASP A 570 -2.54 38.16 26.27
N LYS A 571 -2.74 38.47 24.98
CA LYS A 571 -3.97 38.06 24.28
C LYS A 571 -4.01 36.53 24.18
N THR A 572 -5.20 35.95 24.37
CA THR A 572 -5.46 34.53 24.10
C THR A 572 -4.92 34.12 22.73
N VAL A 573 -4.20 33.02 22.67
CA VAL A 573 -3.82 32.34 21.44
C VAL A 573 -5.07 31.69 20.87
N GLU A 574 -5.69 32.39 19.92
CA GLU A 574 -6.74 31.87 19.04
C GLU A 574 -6.06 31.11 17.90
N PHE A 575 -6.64 30.00 17.43
CA PHE A 575 -6.09 29.25 16.31
C PHE A 575 -7.17 28.49 15.54
N TYR A 576 -7.01 28.41 14.22
CA TYR A 576 -7.81 27.61 13.32
C TYR A 576 -6.90 26.74 12.44
N TRP A 577 -7.23 25.46 12.28
CA TRP A 577 -6.52 24.56 11.36
C TRP A 577 -7.03 24.82 9.93
N ASN A 578 -6.33 25.70 9.20
CA ASN A 578 -6.75 26.16 7.87
C ASN A 578 -7.11 25.05 6.88
N ASP A 579 -8.24 25.23 6.19
CA ASP A 579 -8.64 24.39 5.04
C ASP A 579 -7.69 24.59 3.85
N ILE A 580 -7.11 25.78 3.73
CA ILE A 580 -6.18 26.17 2.67
C ILE A 580 -4.85 26.59 3.31
N PHE A 581 -3.83 25.75 3.17
CA PHE A 581 -2.45 26.11 3.54
C PHE A 581 -1.87 27.09 2.51
N PRO A 582 -1.22 28.20 2.93
CA PRO A 582 -0.66 29.19 2.00
C PRO A 582 0.63 28.66 1.35
N ILE A 583 0.47 27.92 0.24
CA ILE A 583 1.57 27.27 -0.51
C ILE A 583 2.48 28.29 -1.22
N ARG A 584 2.07 29.56 -1.35
CA ARG A 584 2.83 30.62 -2.06
C ARG A 584 2.98 31.91 -1.23
N THR A 585 3.79 31.84 -0.18
CA THR A 585 4.17 33.01 0.64
C THR A 585 5.12 34.08 0.04
N PRO A 586 5.76 33.98 -1.16
CA PRO A 586 6.75 34.98 -1.60
C PRO A 586 6.29 36.43 -1.69
N GLN A 587 5.03 36.73 -2.02
CA GLN A 587 4.54 38.12 -2.12
C GLN A 587 4.32 38.72 -0.73
N LEU A 588 3.63 37.97 0.13
CA LEU A 588 3.42 38.27 1.56
C LEU A 588 4.76 38.53 2.29
N LEU A 589 5.74 37.63 2.14
CA LEU A 589 7.04 37.78 2.81
C LEU A 589 7.82 39.03 2.33
N ARG A 590 7.56 39.51 1.10
CA ARG A 590 8.15 40.76 0.59
C ARG A 590 7.37 42.00 1.03
N ALA A 591 6.06 41.91 1.22
CA ALA A 591 5.28 42.98 1.87
C ALA A 591 5.79 43.23 3.30
N LEU A 592 6.21 42.19 4.03
CA LEU A 592 6.83 42.33 5.36
C LEU A 592 8.23 42.92 5.36
N LEU A 593 9.02 42.72 4.30
CA LEU A 593 10.29 43.43 4.11
C LEU A 593 10.08 44.90 3.73
N VAL A 594 8.87 45.28 3.33
CA VAL A 594 8.48 46.68 3.08
C VAL A 594 7.87 47.34 4.31
N GLN A 595 7.03 46.62 5.06
CA GLN A 595 6.36 47.06 6.29
C GLN A 595 6.26 45.91 7.31
N PRO A 596 7.22 45.79 8.25
CA PRO A 596 7.29 44.64 9.18
C PRO A 596 6.08 44.49 10.11
N ASP A 597 5.44 45.59 10.50
CA ASP A 597 4.34 45.63 11.48
C ASP A 597 3.10 44.83 11.03
N LEU A 598 2.95 44.61 9.71
CA LEU A 598 1.91 43.78 9.12
C LEU A 598 1.94 42.33 9.62
N ALA A 599 3.03 41.87 10.25
CA ALA A 599 3.17 40.48 10.72
C ALA A 599 1.99 40.04 11.60
N THR A 600 1.53 40.91 12.50
CA THR A 600 0.39 40.63 13.40
C THR A 600 -0.92 40.47 12.63
N ALA A 601 -1.18 41.34 11.66
CA ALA A 601 -2.39 41.31 10.85
C ALA A 601 -2.41 40.07 9.95
N LEU A 602 -1.29 39.79 9.26
CA LEU A 602 -1.15 38.65 8.36
C LEU A 602 -1.20 37.30 9.10
N TYR A 603 -0.62 37.21 10.30
CA TYR A 603 -0.68 35.98 11.10
C TYR A 603 -2.11 35.69 11.58
N ARG A 604 -2.86 36.70 12.02
CA ARG A 604 -4.27 36.56 12.39
C ARG A 604 -5.20 36.33 11.19
N ALA A 605 -4.94 36.98 10.06
CA ALA A 605 -5.66 36.73 8.81
C ALA A 605 -5.52 35.26 8.37
N CYS A 606 -4.29 34.74 8.38
CA CYS A 606 -4.00 33.35 8.04
C CYS A 606 -4.60 32.38 9.07
N TRP A 607 -4.13 32.39 10.32
CA TRP A 607 -4.33 31.29 11.28
C TRP A 607 -5.43 31.51 12.33
N VAL A 608 -6.17 32.62 12.26
CA VAL A 608 -7.37 32.87 13.10
C VAL A 608 -8.62 33.10 12.24
N ARG A 609 -8.48 33.80 11.11
CA ARG A 609 -9.59 34.10 10.18
C ARG A 609 -9.67 33.15 8.97
N ASN A 610 -8.77 32.16 8.85
CA ASN A 610 -8.75 31.17 7.75
C ASN A 610 -8.71 31.81 6.34
N LEU A 611 -8.02 32.94 6.19
CA LEU A 611 -7.94 33.66 4.92
C LEU A 611 -6.74 33.19 4.09
N ASP A 612 -6.93 32.98 2.79
CA ASP A 612 -5.85 32.71 1.84
C ASP A 612 -5.02 33.97 1.57
N VAL A 613 -4.11 34.28 2.48
CA VAL A 613 -3.16 35.39 2.38
C VAL A 613 -2.09 35.20 1.28
N ALA A 614 -2.13 34.10 0.51
CA ALA A 614 -1.35 33.96 -0.73
C ALA A 614 -2.11 34.47 -1.97
N SER A 615 -3.41 34.78 -1.86
CA SER A 615 -4.19 35.50 -2.87
C SER A 615 -3.89 36.99 -2.80
N GLU A 616 -3.46 37.59 -3.91
CA GLU A 616 -3.09 39.02 -4.00
C GLU A 616 -4.23 39.96 -3.56
N LYS A 617 -5.49 39.61 -3.87
CA LYS A 617 -6.68 40.36 -3.43
C LYS A 617 -6.85 40.32 -1.90
N VAL A 618 -6.64 39.16 -1.29
CA VAL A 618 -6.78 38.97 0.16
C VAL A 618 -5.61 39.61 0.90
N LEU A 619 -4.39 39.49 0.35
CA LEU A 619 -3.21 40.17 0.84
C LEU A 619 -3.42 41.70 0.83
N ALA A 620 -3.93 42.27 -0.26
CA ALA A 620 -4.26 43.69 -0.33
C ALA A 620 -5.31 44.08 0.72
N GLN A 621 -6.44 43.37 0.78
CA GLN A 621 -7.49 43.59 1.78
C GLN A 621 -6.95 43.59 3.22
N VAL A 622 -6.07 42.65 3.58
CA VAL A 622 -5.51 42.56 4.94
C VAL A 622 -4.51 43.68 5.24
N ILE A 623 -3.86 44.26 4.21
CA ILE A 623 -2.99 45.43 4.37
C ILE A 623 -3.81 46.71 4.54
N ASP A 624 -4.87 46.88 3.75
CA ASP A 624 -5.81 48.00 3.88
C ASP A 624 -6.58 47.95 5.23
N GLU A 625 -7.05 46.76 5.64
CA GLU A 625 -7.65 46.53 6.97
C GLU A 625 -6.68 46.81 8.14
N ALA A 626 -5.37 46.74 7.89
CA ALA A 626 -4.33 47.09 8.86
C ALA A 626 -3.96 48.58 8.86
N GLY A 627 -4.59 49.40 8.01
CA GLY A 627 -4.39 50.85 7.96
C GLY A 627 -3.22 51.32 7.07
N TYR A 628 -2.74 50.48 6.15
CA TYR A 628 -1.64 50.81 5.24
C TYR A 628 -2.09 50.77 3.77
N ASP A 629 -1.44 51.53 2.89
CA ASP A 629 -1.68 51.49 1.45
C ASP A 629 -1.21 50.15 0.85
N ALA A 630 -2.15 49.25 0.57
CA ALA A 630 -1.87 47.95 -0.04
C ALA A 630 -1.17 48.06 -1.40
N ARG A 631 -1.55 49.04 -2.22
CA ARG A 631 -0.99 49.21 -3.57
C ARG A 631 0.47 49.61 -3.50
N ALA A 632 0.80 50.63 -2.71
CA ALA A 632 2.18 51.09 -2.53
C ALA A 632 3.08 50.00 -1.91
N ILE A 633 2.57 49.23 -0.95
CA ILE A 633 3.32 48.13 -0.33
C ILE A 633 3.54 46.97 -1.30
N ILE A 634 2.53 46.54 -2.06
CA ILE A 634 2.65 45.46 -3.05
C ILE A 634 3.58 45.87 -4.21
N GLU A 635 3.48 47.10 -4.72
CA GLU A 635 4.37 47.60 -5.78
C GLU A 635 5.83 47.63 -5.32
N LYS A 636 6.10 48.15 -4.11
CA LYS A 636 7.44 48.17 -3.52
C LYS A 636 7.95 46.76 -3.18
N ALA A 637 7.08 45.83 -2.81
CA ALA A 637 7.41 44.41 -2.59
C ALA A 637 7.79 43.68 -3.89
N GLU A 638 7.28 44.13 -5.05
CA GLU A 638 7.68 43.65 -6.38
C GLU A 638 9.01 44.26 -6.89
N SER A 639 9.63 45.20 -6.16
CA SER A 639 10.90 45.81 -6.56
C SER A 639 12.08 44.79 -6.62
N PRO A 640 13.09 45.01 -7.48
CA PRO A 640 14.27 44.15 -7.54
C PRO A 640 15.07 44.08 -6.23
N ALA A 641 15.09 45.17 -5.45
CA ALA A 641 15.81 45.24 -4.17
C ALA A 641 15.18 44.34 -3.11
N VAL A 642 13.86 44.42 -2.91
CA VAL A 642 13.14 43.57 -1.95
C VAL A 642 13.14 42.09 -2.38
N LYS A 643 13.09 41.83 -3.69
CA LYS A 643 13.32 40.49 -4.27
C LYS A 643 14.75 39.97 -4.04
N ALA A 644 15.75 40.84 -3.92
CA ALA A 644 17.12 40.45 -3.61
C ALA A 644 17.32 40.16 -2.11
N ASP A 645 16.75 40.99 -1.22
CA ASP A 645 16.82 40.78 0.23
C ASP A 645 16.20 39.43 0.66
N LEU A 646 14.98 39.12 0.20
CA LEU A 646 14.35 37.83 0.53
C LEU A 646 15.18 36.63 0.03
N ARG A 647 15.90 36.76 -1.10
CA ARG A 647 16.83 35.74 -1.59
C ARG A 647 18.08 35.64 -0.73
N ALA A 648 18.65 36.77 -0.31
CA ALA A 648 19.81 36.82 0.57
C ALA A 648 19.50 36.14 1.91
N ARG A 649 18.39 36.49 2.57
CA ARG A 649 17.92 35.85 3.81
C ARG A 649 17.67 34.35 3.65
N THR A 650 17.14 33.92 2.50
CA THR A 650 16.93 32.50 2.22
C THR A 650 18.25 31.74 2.03
N GLN A 651 19.27 32.36 1.43
CA GLN A 651 20.62 31.78 1.35
C GLN A 651 21.39 31.88 2.69
N GLU A 652 21.12 32.86 3.54
CA GLU A 652 21.62 32.95 4.92
C GLU A 652 21.06 31.82 5.80
N ALA A 653 19.74 31.59 5.77
CA ALA A 653 19.11 30.46 6.44
C ALA A 653 19.73 29.11 6.01
N LYS A 654 20.04 28.98 4.71
CA LYS A 654 20.72 27.80 4.16
C LYS A 654 22.20 27.70 4.59
N SER A 655 22.97 28.79 4.58
CA SER A 655 24.40 28.76 4.91
C SER A 655 24.65 28.49 6.40
N ASN A 656 23.75 28.94 7.28
CA ASN A 656 23.74 28.54 8.68
C ASN A 656 23.30 27.07 8.88
N GLY A 657 22.58 26.47 7.92
CA GLY A 657 22.17 25.06 7.96
C GLY A 657 20.81 24.82 8.62
N PHE A 658 19.83 25.70 8.39
CA PHE A 658 18.47 25.55 8.91
C PHE A 658 17.73 24.36 8.27
N CYS A 659 16.73 23.81 8.98
CA CYS A 659 15.89 22.71 8.48
C CYS A 659 14.37 22.97 8.56
N GLY A 660 13.94 24.19 8.92
CA GLY A 660 12.52 24.55 9.01
C GLY A 660 12.25 25.83 9.81
N VAL A 661 10.98 26.03 10.19
CA VAL A 661 10.51 27.17 11.00
C VAL A 661 9.50 26.70 12.07
N PRO A 662 9.42 27.35 13.26
CA PRO A 662 10.21 28.50 13.69
C PRO A 662 11.65 28.09 13.99
N THR A 663 12.58 29.00 13.72
CA THR A 663 14.00 28.85 14.05
C THR A 663 14.47 30.08 14.83
N TYR A 664 15.22 29.87 15.90
CA TYR A 664 15.76 30.92 16.77
C TYR A 664 17.29 30.87 16.78
N ARG A 665 17.92 32.04 16.88
CA ARG A 665 19.36 32.20 17.23
C ARG A 665 19.48 33.24 18.34
N VAL A 666 20.25 32.92 19.38
CA VAL A 666 20.47 33.83 20.53
C VAL A 666 21.88 34.39 20.48
N PHE A 667 21.98 35.71 20.67
CA PHE A 667 23.22 36.45 20.78
C PHE A 667 23.22 37.26 22.08
N ARG A 668 24.40 37.52 22.64
CA ARG A 668 24.61 38.45 23.77
C ARG A 668 25.80 39.36 23.49
N ARG A 669 25.81 40.52 24.14
CA ARG A 669 26.91 41.51 24.15
C ARG A 669 26.92 42.24 25.48
N ARG A 670 28.02 42.88 25.86
CA ARG A 670 28.02 43.82 26.99
C ARG A 670 27.46 45.17 26.55
N ILE A 671 26.85 45.89 27.49
CA ILE A 671 26.37 47.26 27.27
C ILE A 671 27.58 48.14 26.94
N GLY A 672 27.57 48.74 25.75
CA GLY A 672 28.68 49.52 25.19
C GLY A 672 29.50 48.81 24.10
N GLU A 673 29.35 47.49 23.92
CA GLU A 673 29.97 46.76 22.79
C GLU A 673 29.10 46.87 21.52
N THR A 674 29.73 47.03 20.35
CA THR A 674 29.03 47.07 19.06
C THR A 674 28.60 45.68 18.58
N ASP A 675 29.39 44.66 18.90
CA ASP A 675 29.37 43.38 18.20
C ASP A 675 28.55 42.32 18.96
N TRP A 676 27.70 41.60 18.23
CA TRP A 676 26.83 40.56 18.80
C TRP A 676 27.53 39.19 18.82
N LYS A 677 27.92 38.68 19.99
CA LYS A 677 28.43 37.30 20.13
C LYS A 677 27.25 36.31 20.09
N GLN A 678 27.25 35.36 19.15
CA GLN A 678 26.32 34.24 19.16
C GLN A 678 26.63 33.31 20.35
N VAL A 679 25.62 32.92 21.16
CA VAL A 679 25.79 32.12 22.40
C VAL A 679 25.17 30.72 22.32
N SER A 680 24.59 30.36 21.17
CA SER A 680 24.01 29.05 20.90
C SER A 680 24.24 28.64 19.45
N ASP A 681 24.16 27.35 19.15
CA ASP A 681 23.85 26.91 17.79
C ASP A 681 22.35 27.13 17.50
N ILE A 682 21.88 26.74 16.32
CA ILE A 682 20.49 26.85 15.85
C ILE A 682 19.53 26.14 16.80
N ILE A 683 18.42 26.81 17.11
CA ILE A 683 17.31 26.26 17.89
C ILE A 683 16.10 26.18 16.96
N TRP A 684 15.62 24.98 16.65
CA TRP A 684 14.48 24.76 15.76
C TRP A 684 13.34 24.11 16.54
N GLY A 685 12.11 24.57 16.33
CA GLY A 685 10.91 24.06 16.99
C GLY A 685 10.38 24.94 18.13
N GLN A 686 9.06 24.93 18.33
CA GLN A 686 8.35 25.64 19.41
C GLN A 686 8.61 25.00 20.78
N ASP A 687 8.79 23.68 20.79
CA ASP A 687 9.17 22.85 21.93
C ASP A 687 10.49 23.28 22.61
N GLN A 688 11.39 23.92 21.86
CA GLN A 688 12.69 24.35 22.36
C GLN A 688 12.71 25.73 23.05
N VAL A 689 11.57 26.42 23.22
CA VAL A 689 11.52 27.78 23.81
C VAL A 689 12.15 27.84 25.21
N ALA A 690 12.06 26.79 26.03
CA ALA A 690 12.74 26.74 27.34
C ALA A 690 14.27 26.88 27.23
N ALA A 691 14.88 26.36 26.16
CA ALA A 691 16.31 26.53 25.90
C ALA A 691 16.64 27.96 25.43
N VAL A 692 15.78 28.57 24.59
CA VAL A 692 15.89 29.98 24.18
C VAL A 692 15.93 30.89 25.42
N GLU A 693 15.01 30.66 26.37
CA GLU A 693 14.96 31.42 27.62
C GLU A 693 16.20 31.21 28.50
N ASP A 694 16.74 29.99 28.61
CA ASP A 694 17.98 29.74 29.38
C ASP A 694 19.20 30.47 28.78
N LEU A 695 19.30 30.54 27.45
CA LEU A 695 20.41 31.21 26.74
C LEU A 695 20.34 32.75 26.86
N ILE A 696 19.13 33.31 26.88
CA ILE A 696 18.88 34.72 27.20
C ILE A 696 19.19 35.00 28.69
N SER A 697 18.87 34.05 29.58
CA SER A 697 19.14 34.13 31.03
C SER A 697 20.63 33.94 31.41
N GLY A 698 21.53 33.80 30.44
CA GLY A 698 22.98 33.75 30.67
C GLY A 698 23.67 32.42 30.36
N TRP A 699 22.94 31.35 30.00
CA TRP A 699 23.56 30.10 29.57
C TRP A 699 24.33 30.29 28.25
N ASP A 700 25.42 29.55 28.07
CA ASP A 700 26.27 29.56 26.88
C ASP A 700 26.53 28.11 26.45
N GLU A 701 26.00 27.72 25.29
CA GLU A 701 26.11 26.35 24.76
C GLU A 701 27.57 25.97 24.44
N THR A 702 28.47 26.95 24.32
CA THR A 702 29.89 26.72 24.03
C THR A 702 30.76 26.43 25.26
N GLN A 703 30.20 26.54 26.48
CA GLN A 703 30.95 26.43 27.74
C GLN A 703 30.72 25.10 28.47
N THR A 704 31.39 24.05 27.99
CA THR A 704 31.41 22.73 28.65
C THR A 704 32.48 22.62 29.75
N ASP A 705 32.27 21.68 30.67
CA ASP A 705 33.29 21.16 31.59
C ASP A 705 34.19 20.13 30.89
N GLY A 706 35.23 19.66 31.58
CA GLY A 706 36.18 18.67 31.04
C GLY A 706 35.59 17.28 30.79
N ARG A 707 34.28 17.06 31.04
CA ARG A 707 33.55 15.82 30.76
C ARG A 707 32.43 16.01 29.73
N GLY A 708 32.24 17.23 29.19
CA GLY A 708 31.24 17.52 28.17
C GLY A 708 29.86 17.92 28.71
N HIS A 709 29.69 18.05 30.02
CA HIS A 709 28.49 18.66 30.60
C HIS A 709 28.58 20.18 30.51
N ALA A 710 27.48 20.92 30.68
CA ALA A 710 27.56 22.37 30.82
C ALA A 710 28.37 22.75 32.08
N LYS A 711 29.20 23.80 32.01
CA LYS A 711 29.85 24.36 33.21
C LYS A 711 28.81 24.89 34.19
N LEU A 712 28.52 24.12 35.23
CA LEU A 712 27.77 24.56 36.42
C LEU A 712 28.60 25.52 37.31
N ALA A 713 29.37 26.41 36.69
CA ALA A 713 30.00 27.53 37.37
C ALA A 713 28.90 28.55 37.70
N THR A 714 28.63 28.72 39.00
CA THR A 714 27.60 29.61 39.56
C THR A 714 26.17 29.38 39.06
N LEU A 715 25.43 28.51 39.75
CA LEU A 715 24.16 28.86 40.44
C LEU A 715 23.75 27.72 41.41
N SER A 716 22.90 28.05 42.40
CA SER A 716 22.74 27.25 43.63
C SER A 716 21.75 26.09 43.56
N ALA A 717 22.13 24.96 44.19
CA ALA A 717 21.30 23.89 44.75
C ALA A 717 20.18 23.23 43.89
N ARG A 718 20.41 21.97 43.49
CA ARG A 718 19.33 20.98 43.31
C ARG A 718 18.99 20.36 44.68
N GLN A 719 17.72 20.42 45.09
CA GLN A 719 17.17 19.45 46.05
C GLN A 719 16.66 18.19 45.31
N PRO A 720 16.70 17.00 45.93
CA PRO A 720 16.14 15.78 45.34
C PRO A 720 14.60 15.81 45.38
N ALA A 721 13.96 15.23 44.35
CA ALA A 721 12.51 15.06 44.31
C ALA A 721 12.05 13.99 45.33
N PRO A 722 10.87 14.16 45.96
CA PRO A 722 10.36 13.20 46.94
C PRO A 722 9.90 11.90 46.28
N SER A 723 10.16 10.77 46.94
CA SER A 723 9.58 9.47 46.58
C SER A 723 8.15 9.34 47.11
N PHE A 724 7.28 8.66 46.36
CA PHE A 724 6.01 8.15 46.87
C PHE A 724 5.73 6.75 46.31
N LEU A 725 5.24 5.88 47.19
CA LEU A 725 4.77 4.52 46.94
C LEU A 725 3.38 4.37 47.60
N ALA A 726 2.70 3.24 47.36
CA ALA A 726 1.40 2.85 47.93
C ALA A 726 0.17 3.67 47.41
N GLN A 727 -1.06 3.14 47.35
CA GLN A 727 -1.57 1.78 47.67
C GLN A 727 -2.88 1.44 46.91
N HIS A 728 -3.40 0.22 47.13
CA HIS A 728 -4.60 -0.41 46.53
C HIS A 728 -5.89 0.43 46.36
N ALA A 729 -6.68 0.07 45.34
CA ALA A 729 -8.05 -0.49 45.53
C ALA A 729 -8.60 -1.20 44.27
N LEU A 730 -9.37 -2.28 44.44
CA LEU A 730 -10.17 -2.98 43.40
C LEU A 730 -11.65 -2.89 43.76
N ARG A 731 -12.54 -2.56 42.79
CA ARG A 731 -14.00 -2.81 42.87
C ARG A 731 -14.63 -3.04 41.48
N HIS A 732 -15.62 -3.93 41.42
CA HIS A 732 -16.51 -4.18 40.27
C HIS A 732 -17.90 -3.53 40.50
N TYR A 733 -18.69 -3.32 39.43
CA TYR A 733 -20.17 -3.37 39.41
C TYR A 733 -20.67 -3.61 37.96
N ALA A 734 -22.00 -3.77 37.74
CA ALA A 734 -22.60 -4.24 36.49
C ALA A 734 -24.06 -3.76 36.28
N SER A 735 -24.72 -4.24 35.20
CA SER A 735 -26.10 -3.94 34.71
C SER A 735 -26.28 -2.56 34.04
N ALA A 736 -26.82 -2.42 32.82
CA ALA A 736 -28.19 -2.71 32.28
C ALA A 736 -29.21 -1.60 32.66
N ALA A 737 -30.27 -1.25 31.90
CA ALA A 737 -30.96 -1.83 30.72
C ALA A 737 -31.67 -0.72 29.85
N PRO A 738 -32.41 -1.03 28.74
CA PRO A 738 -32.94 -0.05 27.76
C PRO A 738 -34.49 0.21 27.78
N VAL A 739 -35.00 1.17 26.99
CA VAL A 739 -36.45 1.52 26.80
C VAL A 739 -36.77 1.95 25.32
N PRO A 740 -38.00 1.75 24.75
CA PRO A 740 -38.27 1.84 23.28
C PRO A 740 -39.49 2.74 22.86
N THR A 741 -40.21 2.39 21.77
CA THR A 741 -41.43 2.99 21.11
C THR A 741 -41.18 4.23 20.20
N SER A 742 -41.79 4.49 19.01
CA SER A 742 -42.96 4.01 18.19
C SER A 742 -44.27 4.83 18.36
N THR A 743 -45.16 5.12 17.37
CA THR A 743 -45.34 4.76 15.91
C THR A 743 -46.43 5.68 15.26
N ILE A 744 -46.72 5.63 13.93
CA ILE A 744 -48.09 5.50 13.29
C ILE A 744 -48.10 5.72 11.73
N THR A 745 -49.20 5.28 11.07
CA THR A 745 -49.54 4.97 9.65
C THR A 745 -49.92 6.19 8.75
N ASP A 746 -50.47 6.14 7.51
CA ASP A 746 -51.15 5.15 6.61
C ASP A 746 -50.93 5.58 5.10
N SER A 747 -51.31 4.89 4.00
CA SER A 747 -52.56 4.18 3.66
C SER A 747 -52.48 3.12 2.53
N ALA A 748 -53.54 2.31 2.36
CA ALA A 748 -53.70 1.18 1.41
C ALA A 748 -53.99 1.58 -0.07
N SER A 749 -54.14 0.69 -1.08
CA SER A 749 -54.52 -0.74 -1.08
C SER A 749 -54.08 -1.54 -2.34
N SER A 750 -53.87 -2.87 -2.21
CA SER A 750 -54.03 -3.89 -3.28
C SER A 750 -53.59 -5.34 -2.95
N ARG A 751 -53.02 -5.65 -1.76
CA ARG A 751 -52.43 -6.98 -1.46
C ARG A 751 -52.89 -7.62 -0.14
N GLN A 752 -54.10 -8.18 -0.11
CA GLN A 752 -54.54 -9.04 1.01
C GLN A 752 -54.28 -10.53 0.70
N ASP A 753 -53.04 -10.99 0.94
CA ASP A 753 -52.77 -12.32 1.56
C ASP A 753 -51.30 -12.54 1.97
N GLN A 754 -50.39 -11.59 1.69
CA GLN A 754 -49.00 -11.66 2.15
C GLN A 754 -48.92 -11.43 3.68
N ARG A 755 -49.16 -12.49 4.46
CA ARG A 755 -48.61 -12.61 5.82
C ARG A 755 -47.10 -12.39 5.73
N SER A 756 -46.53 -11.60 6.65
CA SER A 756 -45.14 -11.16 6.57
C SER A 756 -44.16 -12.34 6.54
N VAL A 757 -43.65 -12.67 5.33
CA VAL A 757 -42.60 -13.65 5.14
C VAL A 757 -41.32 -13.20 5.88
N PRO A 758 -40.49 -14.13 6.41
CA PRO A 758 -39.30 -13.76 7.18
C PRO A 758 -38.30 -12.85 6.44
N ASN A 759 -38.05 -13.14 5.16
CA ASN A 759 -37.00 -12.50 4.36
C ASN A 759 -37.59 -11.93 3.05
N PRO A 760 -38.50 -10.94 3.10
CA PRO A 760 -39.13 -10.38 1.91
C PRO A 760 -38.09 -9.74 1.00
N ASP A 761 -38.35 -9.66 -0.31
CA ASP A 761 -37.42 -8.98 -1.21
C ASP A 761 -37.17 -7.51 -0.80
N PRO A 762 -35.92 -7.01 -0.89
CA PRO A 762 -35.58 -5.61 -0.66
C PRO A 762 -36.57 -4.64 -1.34
N ALA A 763 -37.12 -3.72 -0.56
CA ALA A 763 -38.03 -2.70 -1.07
C ALA A 763 -37.34 -1.78 -2.10
N PRO A 764 -38.06 -1.17 -3.07
CA PRO A 764 -37.44 -0.35 -4.13
C PRO A 764 -36.62 0.84 -3.65
N ASP A 765 -36.87 1.31 -2.42
CA ASP A 765 -36.19 2.38 -1.70
C ASP A 765 -35.10 1.89 -0.72
N SER A 766 -34.85 0.58 -0.61
CA SER A 766 -33.86 0.03 0.32
C SER A 766 -32.42 0.37 -0.09
N PRO A 767 -31.48 0.44 0.88
CA PRO A 767 -30.05 0.59 0.60
C PRO A 767 -29.47 -0.47 -0.35
N THR A 768 -30.08 -1.66 -0.39
CA THR A 768 -29.70 -2.75 -1.31
C THR A 768 -30.12 -2.44 -2.74
N ILE A 769 -31.33 -1.94 -2.97
CA ILE A 769 -31.76 -1.54 -4.33
C ILE A 769 -31.00 -0.30 -4.80
N ALA A 770 -30.74 0.67 -3.92
CA ALA A 770 -29.88 1.82 -4.23
C ALA A 770 -28.47 1.37 -4.66
N PHE A 771 -27.82 0.50 -3.87
CA PHE A 771 -26.51 -0.06 -4.20
C PHE A 771 -26.51 -0.85 -5.51
N LEU A 772 -27.56 -1.65 -5.79
CA LEU A 772 -27.67 -2.38 -7.05
C LEU A 772 -27.84 -1.44 -8.24
N ASN A 773 -28.65 -0.38 -8.13
CA ASN A 773 -28.84 0.60 -9.19
C ASN A 773 -27.54 1.36 -9.51
N GLU A 774 -26.72 1.66 -8.49
CA GLU A 774 -25.41 2.29 -8.69
C GLU A 774 -24.35 1.34 -9.25
N THR A 775 -24.32 0.06 -8.85
CA THR A 775 -23.21 -0.85 -9.16
C THR A 775 -23.45 -1.81 -10.32
N THR A 776 -24.68 -2.27 -10.54
CA THR A 776 -24.99 -3.24 -11.60
C THR A 776 -24.72 -2.75 -13.03
N PRO A 777 -24.83 -1.45 -13.39
CA PRO A 777 -24.46 -0.95 -14.72
C PRO A 777 -22.98 -1.14 -15.09
N PHE A 778 -22.10 -1.36 -14.11
CA PHE A 778 -20.68 -1.64 -14.32
C PHE A 778 -20.37 -3.15 -14.45
N MET A 779 -21.38 -4.02 -14.41
CA MET A 779 -21.24 -5.47 -14.48
C MET A 779 -21.79 -6.03 -15.81
N VAL A 780 -21.09 -6.99 -16.41
CA VAL A 780 -21.64 -7.75 -17.54
C VAL A 780 -22.81 -8.62 -17.03
N PRO A 781 -24.00 -8.61 -17.66
CA PRO A 781 -25.19 -9.31 -17.19
C PRO A 781 -25.16 -10.82 -17.51
N THR A 782 -24.13 -11.52 -17.05
CA THR A 782 -23.92 -12.97 -17.28
C THR A 782 -24.77 -13.89 -16.40
N TYR A 783 -25.49 -13.33 -15.42
CA TYR A 783 -26.36 -14.07 -14.49
C TYR A 783 -27.62 -13.25 -14.20
N VAL A 784 -28.78 -13.92 -14.19
CA VAL A 784 -29.96 -13.43 -13.46
C VAL A 784 -29.68 -13.63 -11.97
N ARG A 785 -29.92 -12.59 -11.15
CA ARG A 785 -29.65 -12.60 -9.71
C ARG A 785 -30.90 -12.12 -8.96
N PRO A 786 -31.27 -12.72 -7.82
CA PRO A 786 -32.28 -12.15 -6.93
C PRO A 786 -31.71 -10.88 -6.26
N PRO A 787 -32.57 -9.95 -5.78
CA PRO A 787 -32.11 -8.69 -5.19
C PRO A 787 -31.29 -8.73 -3.87
N PRO A 788 -31.41 -9.72 -2.95
CA PRO A 788 -30.64 -9.70 -1.69
C PRO A 788 -29.12 -9.76 -1.91
N VAL A 789 -28.40 -8.74 -1.43
CA VAL A 789 -26.94 -8.64 -1.51
C VAL A 789 -26.31 -9.32 -0.30
N ILE A 790 -25.72 -10.51 -0.51
CA ILE A 790 -25.06 -11.31 0.53
C ILE A 790 -23.71 -10.67 0.91
N VAL A 791 -23.51 -10.40 2.21
CA VAL A 791 -22.32 -9.71 2.75
C VAL A 791 -21.54 -10.52 3.78
N ARG A 792 -22.13 -11.56 4.39
CA ARG A 792 -21.51 -12.38 5.44
C ARG A 792 -22.00 -13.82 5.38
N GLY A 793 -21.18 -14.76 5.85
CA GLY A 793 -21.58 -16.15 6.09
C GLY A 793 -21.02 -16.69 7.42
N LYS A 794 -21.61 -17.77 7.92
CA LYS A 794 -21.09 -18.57 9.04
C LYS A 794 -21.74 -19.96 9.03
N GLY A 795 -20.94 -21.03 8.96
CA GLY A 795 -21.48 -22.40 8.95
C GLY A 795 -22.34 -22.65 7.72
N CYS A 796 -23.60 -23.05 7.90
CA CYS A 796 -24.55 -23.25 6.80
C CYS A 796 -25.40 -22.01 6.46
N VAL A 797 -25.17 -20.86 7.13
CA VAL A 797 -26.03 -19.67 7.01
C VAL A 797 -25.28 -18.50 6.35
N LEU A 798 -25.92 -17.91 5.35
CA LEU A 798 -25.54 -16.64 4.71
C LEU A 798 -26.39 -15.49 5.26
N TYR A 799 -25.90 -14.26 5.13
CA TYR A 799 -26.57 -13.05 5.63
C TYR A 799 -26.44 -11.93 4.60
N ASP A 800 -27.54 -11.24 4.34
CA ASP A 800 -27.57 -10.08 3.43
C ASP A 800 -27.20 -8.76 4.11
N GLN A 801 -27.20 -7.69 3.31
CA GLN A 801 -26.88 -6.33 3.74
C GLN A 801 -27.87 -5.79 4.78
N GLU A 802 -29.11 -6.26 4.78
CA GLU A 802 -30.12 -6.05 5.82
C GLU A 802 -29.96 -6.98 7.05
N ASN A 803 -28.90 -7.81 7.10
CA ASN A 803 -28.59 -8.83 8.12
C ASN A 803 -29.58 -10.01 8.23
N ARG A 804 -30.45 -10.21 7.24
CA ARG A 804 -31.41 -11.33 7.24
C ARG A 804 -30.69 -12.66 7.00
N PRO A 805 -30.96 -13.71 7.80
CA PRO A 805 -30.29 -15.00 7.69
C PRO A 805 -30.93 -15.87 6.60
N TYR A 806 -30.12 -16.53 5.78
CA TYR A 806 -30.55 -17.50 4.80
C TYR A 806 -29.77 -18.82 4.97
N LEU A 807 -30.48 -19.92 5.18
CA LEU A 807 -29.93 -21.28 5.18
C LEU A 807 -29.52 -21.66 3.74
N ASP A 808 -28.27 -22.09 3.55
CA ASP A 808 -27.67 -22.28 2.24
C ASP A 808 -27.67 -23.76 1.80
N PHE A 809 -28.75 -24.17 1.12
CA PHE A 809 -28.81 -25.46 0.43
C PHE A 809 -28.13 -25.43 -0.96
N THR A 810 -27.43 -24.34 -1.31
CA THR A 810 -26.64 -24.24 -2.55
C THR A 810 -25.15 -24.50 -2.31
N ALA A 811 -24.62 -24.15 -1.13
CA ALA A 811 -23.20 -24.07 -0.82
C ALA A 811 -22.36 -23.37 -1.91
N GLY A 812 -22.89 -22.31 -2.54
CA GLY A 812 -22.24 -21.69 -3.69
C GLY A 812 -22.13 -22.60 -4.92
N ILE A 813 -23.14 -23.44 -5.14
CA ILE A 813 -23.16 -24.56 -6.10
C ILE A 813 -22.13 -25.64 -5.73
N ALA A 814 -22.26 -26.25 -4.55
CA ALA A 814 -21.39 -27.30 -3.99
C ALA A 814 -19.90 -26.91 -3.78
N VAL A 815 -19.59 -25.62 -3.66
CA VAL A 815 -18.23 -25.11 -3.39
C VAL A 815 -17.90 -25.10 -1.91
N ILE A 816 -18.85 -24.72 -1.06
CA ILE A 816 -18.64 -24.48 0.38
C ILE A 816 -18.97 -25.74 1.20
N SER A 817 -18.26 -26.84 0.90
CA SER A 817 -18.52 -28.16 1.51
C SER A 817 -18.20 -28.25 3.01
N LEU A 818 -17.35 -27.38 3.58
CA LEU A 818 -17.04 -27.33 5.01
C LEU A 818 -17.61 -26.09 5.73
N GLY A 819 -18.56 -25.40 5.10
CA GLY A 819 -19.23 -24.24 5.68
C GLY A 819 -18.53 -22.91 5.44
N HIS A 820 -19.29 -21.83 5.62
CA HIS A 820 -18.87 -20.45 5.41
C HIS A 820 -17.99 -19.94 6.56
N SER A 821 -16.93 -19.20 6.20
CA SER A 821 -16.03 -18.50 7.12
C SER A 821 -15.37 -19.38 8.19
N ASP A 822 -14.79 -20.52 7.77
CA ASP A 822 -13.99 -21.41 8.63
C ASP A 822 -12.78 -20.67 9.25
N PRO A 823 -12.64 -20.64 10.59
CA PRO A 823 -11.58 -19.87 11.26
C PRO A 823 -10.15 -20.36 10.98
N GLU A 824 -9.96 -21.67 10.79
CA GLU A 824 -8.63 -22.23 10.52
C GLU A 824 -8.21 -21.95 9.08
N VAL A 825 -9.15 -21.97 8.13
CA VAL A 825 -8.91 -21.48 6.76
C VAL A 825 -8.51 -20.01 6.78
N ALA A 826 -9.20 -19.15 7.55
CA ALA A 826 -8.86 -17.74 7.66
C ALA A 826 -7.43 -17.53 8.20
N ARG A 827 -7.06 -18.24 9.27
CA ARG A 827 -5.72 -18.22 9.86
C ARG A 827 -4.64 -18.75 8.92
N ILE A 828 -4.94 -19.80 8.15
CA ILE A 828 -4.05 -20.34 7.11
C ILE A 828 -3.84 -19.31 5.99
N VAL A 829 -4.92 -18.64 5.53
CA VAL A 829 -4.85 -17.60 4.51
C VAL A 829 -4.00 -16.43 4.97
N GLU A 830 -4.23 -15.91 6.18
CA GLU A 830 -3.41 -14.85 6.77
C GLU A 830 -1.93 -15.24 6.83
N ASN A 831 -1.62 -16.36 7.49
CA ASN A 831 -0.25 -16.78 7.72
C ASN A 831 0.49 -17.08 6.40
N GLN A 832 -0.18 -17.66 5.41
CA GLN A 832 0.43 -17.94 4.12
C GLN A 832 0.53 -16.70 3.23
N ALA A 833 -0.38 -15.74 3.35
CA ALA A 833 -0.28 -14.44 2.67
C ALA A 833 0.90 -13.60 3.20
N GLN A 834 1.14 -13.63 4.52
CA GLN A 834 2.33 -13.04 5.15
C GLN A 834 3.64 -13.77 4.76
N THR A 835 3.57 -15.05 4.40
CA THR A 835 4.75 -15.88 4.06
C THR A 835 5.12 -15.82 2.57
N LEU A 836 4.22 -16.29 1.70
CA LEU A 836 4.40 -16.36 0.25
C LEU A 836 3.07 -16.73 -0.42
N ILE A 837 2.47 -15.81 -1.18
CA ILE A 837 1.26 -16.12 -1.96
C ILE A 837 1.60 -16.91 -3.22
N HIS A 838 2.64 -16.47 -3.95
CA HIS A 838 2.90 -16.90 -5.32
C HIS A 838 4.39 -16.88 -5.66
N ALA A 839 4.85 -17.90 -6.41
CA ALA A 839 6.23 -17.99 -6.92
C ALA A 839 6.31 -18.53 -8.37
N SER A 840 5.18 -18.69 -9.07
CA SER A 840 5.01 -19.45 -10.33
C SER A 840 5.41 -20.93 -10.23
N ASN A 841 5.11 -21.71 -11.29
CA ASN A 841 5.56 -23.10 -11.43
C ASN A 841 7.03 -23.22 -11.92
N LEU A 842 7.78 -22.11 -12.02
CA LEU A 842 9.22 -22.13 -12.34
C LEU A 842 10.11 -22.48 -11.13
N TYR A 843 9.55 -22.43 -9.92
CA TYR A 843 10.26 -22.70 -8.66
C TYR A 843 9.41 -23.60 -7.76
N TYR A 844 10.05 -24.51 -7.02
CA TYR A 844 9.36 -25.34 -6.05
C TYR A 844 8.85 -24.50 -4.86
N ASN A 845 7.72 -24.93 -4.31
CA ASN A 845 7.16 -24.45 -3.04
C ASN A 845 6.75 -25.67 -2.19
N PRO A 846 6.62 -25.56 -0.86
CA PRO A 846 6.31 -26.73 -0.03
C PRO A 846 4.87 -27.25 -0.21
N TRP A 847 3.91 -26.38 -0.52
CA TRP A 847 2.49 -26.74 -0.40
C TRP A 847 1.92 -27.48 -1.58
N THR A 848 2.35 -27.15 -2.80
CA THR A 848 1.83 -27.78 -4.02
C THR A 848 2.22 -29.25 -4.15
N PRO A 849 3.50 -29.67 -4.03
CA PRO A 849 3.85 -31.08 -4.04
C PRO A 849 3.27 -31.85 -2.86
N THR A 850 3.12 -31.23 -1.67
CA THR A 850 2.48 -31.88 -0.52
C THR A 850 0.97 -32.05 -0.71
N LEU A 851 0.27 -31.10 -1.34
CA LEU A 851 -1.12 -31.27 -1.78
C LEU A 851 -1.24 -32.38 -2.82
N SER A 852 -0.41 -32.36 -3.88
CA SER A 852 -0.41 -33.42 -4.90
C SER A 852 -0.15 -34.80 -4.29
N LYS A 853 0.78 -34.90 -3.34
CA LYS A 853 1.05 -36.13 -2.59
C LYS A 853 -0.19 -36.59 -1.80
N LEU A 854 -0.78 -35.71 -0.98
CA LEU A 854 -1.95 -36.03 -0.15
C LEU A 854 -3.16 -36.46 -1.00
N LEU A 855 -3.41 -35.80 -2.13
CA LEU A 855 -4.46 -36.15 -3.10
C LEU A 855 -4.30 -37.59 -3.59
N ILE A 856 -3.09 -38.00 -3.96
CA ILE A 856 -2.80 -39.35 -4.47
C ILE A 856 -2.83 -40.40 -3.36
N GLU A 857 -2.24 -40.12 -2.19
CA GLU A 857 -2.21 -41.08 -1.07
C GLU A 857 -3.61 -41.40 -0.54
N GLU A 858 -4.46 -40.40 -0.30
CA GLU A 858 -5.84 -40.66 0.13
C GLU A 858 -6.71 -41.27 -0.98
N THR A 859 -6.49 -40.90 -2.26
CA THR A 859 -7.18 -41.55 -3.39
C THR A 859 -6.86 -43.04 -3.46
N LYS A 860 -5.59 -43.43 -3.38
CA LYS A 860 -5.21 -44.86 -3.42
C LYS A 860 -5.65 -45.64 -2.18
N LYS A 861 -5.68 -44.98 -1.02
CA LYS A 861 -6.16 -45.55 0.26
C LYS A 861 -7.67 -45.78 0.27
N GLN A 862 -8.46 -44.86 -0.28
CA GLN A 862 -9.93 -44.91 -0.26
C GLN A 862 -10.56 -45.45 -1.56
N SER A 863 -9.76 -45.62 -2.61
CA SER A 863 -10.15 -46.29 -3.86
C SER A 863 -9.00 -47.23 -4.31
N PRO A 864 -8.85 -48.40 -3.66
CA PRO A 864 -7.77 -49.34 -3.95
C PRO A 864 -7.73 -49.78 -5.42
N GLY A 865 -6.53 -49.88 -5.98
CA GLY A 865 -6.33 -50.16 -7.40
C GLY A 865 -6.43 -48.93 -8.32
N SER A 866 -6.69 -47.74 -7.80
CA SER A 866 -6.69 -46.51 -8.61
C SER A 866 -5.34 -46.28 -9.29
N PRO A 867 -5.29 -46.08 -10.62
CA PRO A 867 -4.06 -45.96 -11.39
C PRO A 867 -3.48 -44.54 -11.37
N LEU A 868 -4.08 -43.62 -10.60
CA LEU A 868 -3.73 -42.20 -10.54
C LEU A 868 -2.47 -41.99 -9.68
N ASP A 869 -1.43 -41.35 -10.25
CA ASP A 869 -0.11 -41.21 -9.63
C ASP A 869 0.37 -39.76 -9.49
N GLN A 870 -0.10 -38.85 -10.35
CA GLN A 870 0.41 -37.49 -10.44
C GLN A 870 -0.74 -36.48 -10.54
N VAL A 871 -0.47 -35.21 -10.20
CA VAL A 871 -1.48 -34.15 -10.17
C VAL A 871 -0.95 -32.87 -10.82
N PHE A 872 -1.67 -32.38 -11.83
CA PHE A 872 -1.55 -31.00 -12.31
C PHE A 872 -2.53 -30.10 -11.55
N VAL A 873 -2.08 -28.98 -10.99
CA VAL A 873 -2.91 -28.07 -10.18
C VAL A 873 -3.22 -26.79 -10.97
N SER A 874 -4.50 -26.48 -11.10
CA SER A 874 -5.07 -25.32 -11.80
C SER A 874 -5.79 -24.36 -10.85
N ASN A 875 -6.54 -23.39 -11.37
CA ASN A 875 -7.32 -22.41 -10.60
C ASN A 875 -8.83 -22.69 -10.63
N SER A 876 -9.29 -23.58 -11.51
CA SER A 876 -10.72 -23.83 -11.74
C SER A 876 -11.00 -25.20 -12.37
N GLY A 877 -12.26 -25.64 -12.25
CA GLY A 877 -12.74 -26.87 -12.91
C GLY A 877 -12.61 -26.83 -14.43
N SER A 878 -12.91 -25.70 -15.07
CA SER A 878 -12.73 -25.57 -16.53
C SER A 878 -11.27 -25.71 -16.95
N GLU A 879 -10.30 -25.13 -16.22
CA GLU A 879 -8.88 -25.38 -16.50
C GLU A 879 -8.45 -26.83 -16.22
N ALA A 880 -9.01 -27.48 -15.21
CA ALA A 880 -8.74 -28.90 -14.94
C ALA A 880 -9.25 -29.81 -16.08
N ASN A 881 -10.41 -29.49 -16.66
CA ASN A 881 -10.97 -30.18 -17.81
C ASN A 881 -10.23 -29.83 -19.12
N GLU A 882 -9.77 -28.60 -19.33
CA GLU A 882 -8.86 -28.26 -20.45
C GLU A 882 -7.52 -29.02 -20.36
N ALA A 883 -6.99 -29.24 -19.15
CA ALA A 883 -5.83 -30.09 -18.95
C ALA A 883 -6.14 -31.56 -19.30
N ALA A 884 -7.25 -32.12 -18.81
CA ALA A 884 -7.66 -33.49 -19.13
C ALA A 884 -7.86 -33.71 -20.65
N ILE A 885 -8.59 -32.81 -21.32
CA ILE A 885 -8.82 -32.82 -22.78
C ILE A 885 -7.50 -32.75 -23.55
N LYS A 886 -6.59 -31.84 -23.16
CA LYS A 886 -5.26 -31.75 -23.78
C LYS A 886 -4.41 -33.00 -23.54
N PHE A 887 -4.45 -33.58 -22.35
CA PHE A 887 -3.66 -34.77 -22.01
C PHE A 887 -4.16 -36.00 -22.78
N ALA A 888 -5.47 -36.24 -22.86
CA ALA A 888 -6.04 -37.29 -23.70
C ALA A 888 -5.61 -37.16 -25.18
N ARG A 889 -5.76 -35.96 -25.76
CA ARG A 889 -5.31 -35.67 -27.14
C ARG A 889 -3.79 -35.77 -27.34
N LYS A 890 -2.98 -35.52 -26.29
CA LYS A 890 -1.52 -35.69 -26.30
C LYS A 890 -1.11 -37.16 -26.26
N VAL A 891 -1.78 -37.99 -25.45
CA VAL A 891 -1.55 -39.45 -25.42
C VAL A 891 -1.88 -40.07 -26.78
N HIS A 892 -3.05 -39.74 -27.35
CA HIS A 892 -3.45 -40.25 -28.67
C HIS A 892 -2.46 -39.83 -29.77
N TYR A 893 -2.05 -38.55 -29.80
CA TYR A 893 -1.00 -38.06 -30.71
C TYR A 893 0.37 -38.73 -30.53
N ALA A 894 0.72 -39.13 -29.31
CA ALA A 894 1.99 -39.81 -29.04
C ALA A 894 1.96 -41.30 -29.46
N LYS A 895 0.78 -41.92 -29.50
CA LYS A 895 0.55 -43.27 -30.04
C LYS A 895 0.50 -43.27 -31.58
N ASP A 896 -0.23 -42.32 -32.18
CA ASP A 896 -0.25 -42.10 -33.63
C ASP A 896 -0.08 -40.61 -33.98
N PRO A 897 1.15 -40.19 -34.36
CA PRO A 897 1.42 -38.84 -34.83
C PRO A 897 0.72 -38.47 -36.16
N ASN A 898 0.35 -39.46 -36.98
CA ASN A 898 -0.21 -39.26 -38.31
C ASN A 898 -1.74 -39.12 -38.29
N SER A 899 -2.43 -39.67 -37.29
CA SER A 899 -3.89 -39.53 -37.18
C SER A 899 -4.29 -38.06 -37.02
N SER A 900 -5.18 -37.62 -37.91
CA SER A 900 -5.80 -36.30 -37.89
C SER A 900 -7.03 -36.20 -36.98
N GLN A 901 -7.56 -37.34 -36.49
CA GLN A 901 -8.78 -37.40 -35.68
C GLN A 901 -8.43 -37.78 -34.24
N ARG A 902 -8.86 -36.95 -33.28
CA ARG A 902 -8.51 -37.06 -31.85
C ARG A 902 -9.71 -36.65 -30.99
N ASP A 903 -10.79 -37.40 -31.18
CA ASP A 903 -12.12 -37.07 -30.68
C ASP A 903 -12.21 -37.14 -29.16
N ILE A 904 -12.98 -36.22 -28.59
CA ILE A 904 -13.43 -36.28 -27.21
C ILE A 904 -14.92 -36.62 -27.20
N VAL A 905 -15.27 -37.76 -26.62
CA VAL A 905 -16.67 -38.13 -26.38
C VAL A 905 -17.15 -37.49 -25.07
N SER A 906 -18.37 -36.96 -25.09
CA SER A 906 -19.07 -36.41 -23.92
C SER A 906 -20.58 -36.68 -24.03
N PHE A 907 -21.38 -36.38 -23.00
CA PHE A 907 -22.76 -36.85 -22.90
C PHE A 907 -23.78 -35.73 -22.71
N HIS A 908 -24.94 -35.84 -23.36
CA HIS A 908 -26.03 -34.89 -23.19
C HIS A 908 -26.45 -34.77 -21.72
N GLY A 909 -26.62 -33.53 -21.27
CA GLY A 909 -26.87 -33.18 -19.86
C GLY A 909 -25.62 -32.78 -19.06
N SER A 910 -24.40 -33.06 -19.53
CA SER A 910 -23.18 -32.72 -18.76
C SER A 910 -22.87 -31.22 -18.72
N PHE A 911 -22.00 -30.82 -17.79
CA PHE A 911 -21.40 -29.49 -17.74
C PHE A 911 -19.93 -29.54 -17.29
N HIS A 912 -19.02 -29.42 -18.24
CA HIS A 912 -17.57 -29.45 -17.99
C HIS A 912 -16.92 -28.06 -17.96
N GLY A 913 -17.58 -27.00 -18.45
CA GLY A 913 -17.10 -25.63 -18.26
C GLY A 913 -17.56 -24.57 -19.25
N ARG A 914 -16.75 -23.50 -19.34
CA ARG A 914 -17.02 -22.27 -20.12
C ARG A 914 -15.85 -21.79 -20.99
N THR A 915 -14.71 -22.47 -20.97
CA THR A 915 -13.60 -22.25 -21.91
C THR A 915 -13.85 -23.05 -23.20
N TYR A 916 -13.27 -22.69 -24.34
CA TYR A 916 -13.67 -23.29 -25.63
C TYR A 916 -13.60 -24.83 -25.69
N GLY A 917 -12.62 -25.49 -25.06
CA GLY A 917 -12.55 -26.95 -24.98
C GLY A 917 -13.60 -27.52 -24.01
N SER A 918 -13.66 -27.00 -22.79
CA SER A 918 -14.63 -27.48 -21.78
C SER A 918 -16.10 -27.18 -22.14
N LEU A 919 -16.35 -26.13 -22.92
CA LEU A 919 -17.65 -25.78 -23.50
C LEU A 919 -17.99 -26.65 -24.73
N SER A 920 -17.00 -27.01 -25.54
CA SER A 920 -17.20 -28.00 -26.61
C SER A 920 -17.56 -29.37 -26.02
N ALA A 921 -16.94 -29.76 -24.89
CA ALA A 921 -17.34 -30.93 -24.11
C ALA A 921 -18.71 -30.83 -23.42
N THR A 922 -19.38 -29.67 -23.46
CA THR A 922 -20.66 -29.40 -22.78
C THR A 922 -21.79 -29.32 -23.82
N PRO A 923 -22.38 -30.46 -24.26
CA PRO A 923 -23.36 -30.51 -25.37
C PRO A 923 -24.75 -30.01 -24.99
N ASN A 924 -24.82 -28.73 -24.62
CA ASN A 924 -26.04 -27.99 -24.32
C ASN A 924 -26.12 -26.75 -25.25
N LYS A 925 -27.10 -26.76 -26.17
CA LYS A 925 -27.29 -25.70 -27.17
C LYS A 925 -27.43 -24.30 -26.54
N LYS A 926 -28.04 -24.19 -25.34
CA LYS A 926 -28.16 -22.93 -24.57
C LYS A 926 -26.81 -22.29 -24.25
N TYR A 927 -25.76 -23.10 -24.13
CA TYR A 927 -24.42 -22.65 -23.77
C TYR A 927 -23.47 -22.59 -24.97
N GLN A 928 -23.62 -23.49 -25.95
CA GLN A 928 -22.76 -23.53 -27.13
C GLN A 928 -23.16 -22.51 -28.22
N ALA A 929 -24.46 -22.36 -28.53
CA ALA A 929 -24.92 -21.61 -29.70
C ALA A 929 -24.47 -20.13 -29.76
N PRO A 930 -24.43 -19.35 -28.65
CA PRO A 930 -23.96 -17.95 -28.68
C PRO A 930 -22.47 -17.77 -28.98
N PHE A 931 -21.68 -18.85 -28.94
CA PHE A 931 -20.22 -18.83 -29.13
C PHE A 931 -19.76 -19.78 -30.24
N GLY A 932 -20.67 -20.18 -31.14
CA GLY A 932 -20.37 -21.11 -32.23
C GLY A 932 -19.48 -20.49 -33.33
N PRO A 933 -18.75 -21.33 -34.10
CA PRO A 933 -18.67 -22.79 -33.99
C PRO A 933 -17.85 -23.26 -32.78
N MET A 934 -18.19 -24.43 -32.24
CA MET A 934 -17.39 -25.13 -31.23
C MET A 934 -16.10 -25.68 -31.84
N LEU A 935 -15.15 -26.09 -30.99
CA LEU A 935 -13.93 -26.76 -31.46
C LEU A 935 -14.28 -28.10 -32.14
N SER A 936 -13.50 -28.46 -33.16
CA SER A 936 -13.62 -29.76 -33.82
C SER A 936 -13.10 -30.90 -32.95
N GLY A 937 -13.47 -32.13 -33.33
CA GLY A 937 -13.10 -33.36 -32.64
C GLY A 937 -13.85 -33.59 -31.31
N PHE A 938 -15.15 -33.29 -31.29
CA PHE A 938 -16.03 -33.58 -30.16
C PHE A 938 -17.24 -34.39 -30.67
N ARG A 939 -17.57 -35.47 -29.97
CA ARG A 939 -18.70 -36.35 -30.26
C ARG A 939 -19.59 -36.47 -29.02
N TYR A 940 -20.90 -36.67 -29.23
CA TYR A 940 -21.90 -36.61 -28.16
C TYR A 940 -22.74 -37.88 -28.13
N GLY A 941 -22.92 -38.44 -26.94
CA GLY A 941 -23.81 -39.57 -26.67
C GLY A 941 -24.96 -39.23 -25.73
N THR A 942 -25.92 -40.14 -25.63
CA THR A 942 -26.94 -40.13 -24.56
C THR A 942 -26.32 -40.67 -23.26
N TYR A 943 -26.62 -40.07 -22.12
CA TYR A 943 -26.12 -40.53 -20.82
C TYR A 943 -26.89 -41.78 -20.37
N ASN A 944 -26.20 -42.79 -19.82
CA ASN A 944 -26.71 -44.14 -19.52
C ASN A 944 -27.16 -44.97 -20.74
N ASP A 945 -26.92 -44.52 -21.97
CA ASP A 945 -27.09 -45.32 -23.19
C ASP A 945 -25.84 -46.17 -23.43
N ILE A 946 -25.96 -47.48 -23.21
CA ILE A 946 -24.85 -48.44 -23.31
C ILE A 946 -24.68 -48.93 -24.76
N ASP A 947 -25.78 -49.11 -25.49
CA ASP A 947 -25.76 -49.72 -26.83
C ASP A 947 -25.09 -48.79 -27.86
N ALA A 948 -25.28 -47.48 -27.73
CA ALA A 948 -24.63 -46.48 -28.59
C ALA A 948 -23.10 -46.39 -28.41
N LEU A 949 -22.53 -46.93 -27.32
CA LEU A 949 -21.10 -46.75 -26.99
C LEU A 949 -20.15 -47.39 -28.00
N GLN A 950 -20.56 -48.48 -28.67
CA GLN A 950 -19.70 -49.22 -29.59
C GLN A 950 -19.30 -48.41 -30.82
N GLU A 951 -20.25 -47.61 -31.37
CA GLU A 951 -20.01 -46.70 -32.50
C GLU A 951 -19.49 -45.34 -32.05
N LEU A 952 -19.95 -44.86 -30.88
CA LEU A 952 -19.58 -43.56 -30.33
C LEU A 952 -18.11 -43.48 -29.92
N ILE A 953 -17.58 -44.56 -29.33
CA ILE A 953 -16.19 -44.67 -28.87
C ILE A 953 -15.47 -45.66 -29.81
N ASN A 954 -14.48 -45.15 -30.54
CA ASN A 954 -13.73 -45.89 -31.58
C ASN A 954 -12.26 -45.44 -31.62
N GLU A 955 -11.49 -45.94 -32.58
CA GLU A 955 -10.03 -45.78 -32.68
C GLU A 955 -9.58 -44.31 -32.87
N ASN A 956 -10.48 -43.46 -33.36
CA ASN A 956 -10.27 -42.01 -33.47
C ASN A 956 -10.50 -41.25 -32.15
N THR A 957 -10.99 -41.93 -31.11
CA THR A 957 -11.32 -41.33 -29.81
C THR A 957 -10.08 -41.21 -28.95
N ALA A 958 -9.66 -39.97 -28.66
CA ALA A 958 -8.56 -39.69 -27.76
C ALA A 958 -8.97 -39.86 -26.29
N GLY A 959 -10.21 -39.55 -25.95
CA GLY A 959 -10.74 -39.74 -24.60
C GLY A 959 -12.24 -39.54 -24.47
N VAL A 960 -12.77 -39.92 -23.32
CA VAL A 960 -14.20 -39.89 -22.99
C VAL A 960 -14.36 -39.18 -21.65
N ILE A 961 -15.10 -38.06 -21.61
CA ILE A 961 -15.35 -37.28 -20.39
C ILE A 961 -16.80 -37.43 -19.92
N VAL A 962 -16.97 -37.75 -18.64
CA VAL A 962 -18.27 -38.02 -18.03
C VAL A 962 -18.30 -37.59 -16.55
N GLU A 963 -19.41 -36.99 -16.12
CA GLU A 963 -19.71 -36.80 -14.69
C GLU A 963 -20.32 -38.11 -14.13
N PRO A 964 -19.80 -38.72 -13.05
CA PRO A 964 -20.45 -39.86 -12.40
C PRO A 964 -21.85 -39.54 -11.84
N ILE A 965 -22.10 -38.26 -11.55
CA ILE A 965 -23.45 -37.70 -11.33
C ILE A 965 -23.49 -36.34 -12.03
N GLN A 966 -24.28 -36.19 -13.10
CA GLN A 966 -24.47 -34.93 -13.82
C GLN A 966 -25.14 -33.88 -12.93
N GLY A 967 -24.36 -32.94 -12.39
CA GLY A 967 -24.88 -32.00 -11.40
C GLY A 967 -25.71 -30.86 -12.00
N GLU A 968 -25.34 -30.33 -13.18
CA GLU A 968 -26.14 -29.31 -13.89
C GLU A 968 -27.29 -29.93 -14.71
N GLY A 969 -27.11 -31.16 -15.21
CA GLY A 969 -28.10 -31.89 -16.02
C GLY A 969 -29.39 -32.30 -15.29
N GLY A 970 -29.46 -32.06 -13.98
CA GLY A 970 -30.61 -32.43 -13.14
C GLY A 970 -30.30 -33.45 -12.06
N VAL A 971 -29.04 -33.61 -11.62
CA VAL A 971 -28.62 -34.63 -10.65
C VAL A 971 -28.89 -36.05 -11.19
N ASN A 972 -28.54 -36.27 -12.46
CA ASN A 972 -28.70 -37.58 -13.10
C ASN A 972 -27.51 -38.46 -12.71
N VAL A 973 -27.77 -39.67 -12.23
CA VAL A 973 -26.73 -40.59 -11.74
C VAL A 973 -26.34 -41.57 -12.84
N ALA A 974 -25.04 -41.80 -13.04
CA ALA A 974 -24.58 -42.84 -13.96
C ALA A 974 -24.89 -44.24 -13.38
N THR A 975 -25.38 -45.17 -14.20
CA THR A 975 -25.50 -46.56 -13.72
C THR A 975 -24.12 -47.22 -13.61
N PRO A 976 -23.90 -48.16 -12.68
CA PRO A 976 -22.64 -48.90 -12.59
C PRO A 976 -22.27 -49.59 -13.91
N GLU A 977 -23.27 -50.16 -14.59
CA GLU A 977 -23.13 -50.88 -15.86
C GLU A 977 -22.66 -49.94 -16.98
N PHE A 978 -23.17 -48.70 -17.01
CA PHE A 978 -22.75 -47.69 -17.98
C PHE A 978 -21.30 -47.27 -17.75
N LEU A 979 -20.88 -47.00 -16.51
CA LEU A 979 -19.47 -46.68 -16.21
C LEU A 979 -18.53 -47.87 -16.52
N GLN A 980 -18.97 -49.11 -16.28
CA GLN A 980 -18.22 -50.32 -16.61
C GLN A 980 -18.10 -50.53 -18.12
N ALA A 981 -19.18 -50.28 -18.88
CA ALA A 981 -19.16 -50.31 -20.34
C ALA A 981 -18.23 -49.23 -20.93
N LEU A 982 -18.26 -47.99 -20.40
CA LEU A 982 -17.32 -46.94 -20.77
C LEU A 982 -15.87 -47.35 -20.53
N ARG A 983 -15.54 -47.90 -19.35
CA ARG A 983 -14.19 -48.39 -19.01
C ARG A 983 -13.72 -49.45 -19.99
N LYS A 984 -14.53 -50.50 -20.19
CA LYS A 984 -14.25 -51.59 -21.13
C LYS A 984 -13.98 -51.05 -22.53
N ARG A 985 -14.86 -50.19 -23.05
CA ARG A 985 -14.76 -49.66 -24.41
C ARG A 985 -13.58 -48.69 -24.58
N CYS A 986 -13.26 -47.88 -23.56
CA CYS A 986 -12.04 -47.06 -23.54
C CYS A 986 -10.78 -47.92 -23.61
N ASP A 987 -10.71 -49.02 -22.85
CA ASP A 987 -9.53 -49.91 -22.87
C ASP A 987 -9.42 -50.70 -24.19
N GLU A 988 -10.53 -51.15 -24.78
CA GLU A 988 -10.55 -51.80 -26.10
C GLU A 988 -9.93 -50.95 -27.21
N VAL A 989 -10.21 -49.64 -27.25
CA VAL A 989 -9.72 -48.72 -28.29
C VAL A 989 -8.49 -47.91 -27.85
N GLY A 990 -8.03 -48.08 -26.60
CA GLY A 990 -6.89 -47.36 -26.04
C GLY A 990 -7.13 -45.87 -25.73
N ALA A 991 -8.39 -45.45 -25.60
CA ALA A 991 -8.82 -44.10 -25.25
C ALA A 991 -8.71 -43.82 -23.73
N ILE A 992 -8.56 -42.54 -23.37
CA ILE A 992 -8.44 -42.09 -21.98
C ILE A 992 -9.83 -41.81 -21.37
N LEU A 993 -10.21 -42.55 -20.32
CA LEU A 993 -11.42 -42.29 -19.55
C LEU A 993 -11.18 -41.17 -18.53
N ILE A 994 -12.00 -40.13 -18.58
CA ILE A 994 -11.93 -38.93 -17.76
C ILE A 994 -13.20 -38.84 -16.91
N PHE A 995 -13.06 -38.86 -15.58
CA PHE A 995 -14.17 -38.57 -14.68
C PHE A 995 -14.11 -37.11 -14.20
N ASP A 996 -15.19 -36.37 -14.50
CA ASP A 996 -15.43 -35.06 -13.94
C ASP A 996 -16.09 -35.21 -12.56
N GLU A 997 -15.25 -35.07 -11.54
CA GLU A 997 -15.63 -35.16 -10.13
C GLU A 997 -15.61 -33.77 -9.46
N ILE A 998 -15.62 -32.69 -10.24
CA ILE A 998 -15.59 -31.30 -9.77
C ILE A 998 -16.81 -30.98 -8.87
N GLN A 999 -17.93 -31.67 -9.07
CA GLN A 999 -19.20 -31.42 -8.39
C GLN A 999 -19.71 -32.58 -7.52
N CYS A 1000 -19.42 -33.83 -7.88
CA CYS A 1000 -19.93 -35.02 -7.16
C CYS A 1000 -18.87 -35.72 -6.28
N GLY A 1001 -17.58 -35.41 -6.47
CA GLY A 1001 -16.49 -35.93 -5.64
C GLY A 1001 -16.29 -35.16 -4.34
N LEU A 1002 -15.13 -35.39 -3.72
CA LEU A 1002 -14.71 -34.78 -2.46
C LEU A 1002 -15.73 -34.97 -1.31
N SER A 1003 -16.11 -36.23 -1.07
CA SER A 1003 -17.03 -36.66 -0.01
C SER A 1003 -18.47 -36.14 -0.13
N ARG A 1004 -18.82 -35.46 -1.23
CA ARG A 1004 -20.17 -34.98 -1.54
C ARG A 1004 -21.21 -36.11 -1.60
N THR A 1005 -20.83 -37.29 -2.08
CA THR A 1005 -21.69 -38.46 -2.22
C THR A 1005 -21.62 -39.45 -1.05
N GLY A 1006 -20.88 -39.11 0.02
CA GLY A 1006 -20.59 -40.00 1.15
C GLY A 1006 -19.32 -40.84 0.99
N ASP A 1007 -18.69 -40.82 -0.19
CA ASP A 1007 -17.39 -41.42 -0.49
C ASP A 1007 -16.47 -40.34 -1.04
N LEU A 1008 -15.15 -40.45 -0.83
CA LEU A 1008 -14.18 -39.43 -1.28
C LEU A 1008 -14.33 -39.10 -2.78
N TRP A 1009 -14.62 -40.10 -3.60
CA TRP A 1009 -14.92 -39.95 -5.02
C TRP A 1009 -16.23 -40.68 -5.36
N ALA A 1010 -17.06 -40.06 -6.20
CA ALA A 1010 -18.37 -40.59 -6.58
C ALA A 1010 -18.26 -41.93 -7.34
N HIS A 1011 -17.20 -42.12 -8.14
CA HIS A 1011 -16.98 -43.33 -8.91
C HIS A 1011 -16.73 -44.59 -8.08
N THR A 1012 -16.28 -44.47 -6.83
CA THR A 1012 -15.89 -45.63 -5.99
C THR A 1012 -17.00 -46.68 -5.91
N ALA A 1013 -18.26 -46.26 -5.84
CA ALA A 1013 -19.44 -47.14 -5.79
C ALA A 1013 -19.71 -47.95 -7.08
N SER A 1014 -19.04 -47.64 -8.20
CA SER A 1014 -19.17 -48.38 -9.47
C SER A 1014 -18.10 -49.47 -9.66
N GLY A 1015 -17.05 -49.46 -8.84
CA GLY A 1015 -15.85 -50.29 -9.02
C GLY A 1015 -14.92 -49.86 -10.17
N VAL A 1016 -15.26 -48.77 -10.89
CA VAL A 1016 -14.52 -48.31 -12.08
C VAL A 1016 -13.53 -47.21 -11.75
N HIS A 1017 -12.27 -47.39 -12.15
CA HIS A 1017 -11.24 -46.35 -12.05
C HIS A 1017 -11.05 -45.58 -13.36
N PRO A 1018 -10.96 -44.23 -13.33
CA PRO A 1018 -10.62 -43.43 -14.50
C PRO A 1018 -9.11 -43.38 -14.75
N ASP A 1019 -8.72 -42.98 -15.95
CA ASP A 1019 -7.32 -42.69 -16.30
C ASP A 1019 -6.93 -41.23 -15.97
N ILE A 1020 -7.93 -40.34 -15.89
CA ILE A 1020 -7.84 -38.95 -15.41
C ILE A 1020 -9.06 -38.63 -14.54
N LEU A 1021 -8.85 -38.00 -13.38
CA LEU A 1021 -9.92 -37.42 -12.55
C LEU A 1021 -9.73 -35.91 -12.41
N THR A 1022 -10.78 -35.12 -12.64
CA THR A 1022 -10.76 -33.66 -12.42
C THR A 1022 -11.56 -33.26 -11.18
N SER A 1023 -11.05 -32.27 -10.45
CA SER A 1023 -11.64 -31.79 -9.21
C SER A 1023 -11.41 -30.28 -9.03
N ALA A 1024 -12.34 -29.59 -8.35
CA ALA A 1024 -12.25 -28.18 -7.98
C ALA A 1024 -13.27 -27.91 -6.85
N LYS A 1025 -13.98 -26.77 -6.90
CA LYS A 1025 -15.09 -26.40 -5.99
C LYS A 1025 -14.76 -26.63 -4.51
N ALA A 1026 -15.25 -27.74 -3.94
CA ALA A 1026 -15.02 -28.16 -2.57
C ALA A 1026 -13.52 -28.21 -2.19
N LEU A 1027 -12.61 -28.48 -3.14
CA LEU A 1027 -11.17 -28.53 -2.93
C LEU A 1027 -10.59 -27.26 -2.27
N GLY A 1028 -11.14 -26.09 -2.60
CA GLY A 1028 -10.71 -24.81 -2.05
C GLY A 1028 -11.66 -24.18 -1.03
N ASN A 1029 -12.84 -24.77 -0.80
CA ASN A 1029 -13.92 -24.25 0.05
C ASN A 1029 -14.14 -22.73 -0.09
N GLY A 1030 -14.15 -22.23 -1.33
CA GLY A 1030 -14.30 -20.82 -1.69
C GLY A 1030 -13.05 -20.16 -2.30
N ILE A 1031 -11.85 -20.70 -2.07
CA ILE A 1031 -10.62 -20.25 -2.75
C ILE A 1031 -10.54 -20.90 -4.16
N PRO A 1032 -10.24 -20.15 -5.24
CA PRO A 1032 -10.07 -20.71 -6.57
C PRO A 1032 -8.88 -21.68 -6.67
N ILE A 1033 -9.18 -22.96 -6.88
CA ILE A 1033 -8.22 -24.02 -7.20
C ILE A 1033 -8.92 -25.14 -7.99
N GLY A 1034 -8.16 -25.82 -8.84
CA GLY A 1034 -8.57 -27.07 -9.48
C GLY A 1034 -7.41 -28.06 -9.51
N ALA A 1035 -7.71 -29.32 -9.79
CA ALA A 1035 -6.73 -30.39 -9.89
C ALA A 1035 -7.13 -31.38 -11.00
N THR A 1036 -6.13 -31.86 -11.73
CA THR A 1036 -6.23 -32.93 -12.72
C THR A 1036 -5.30 -34.04 -12.25
N LEU A 1037 -5.88 -35.06 -11.60
CA LEU A 1037 -5.17 -36.27 -11.20
C LEU A 1037 -5.06 -37.17 -12.45
N VAL A 1038 -3.89 -37.73 -12.72
CA VAL A 1038 -3.61 -38.50 -13.94
C VAL A 1038 -2.92 -39.82 -13.65
N SER A 1039 -3.18 -40.83 -14.49
CA SER A 1039 -2.48 -42.12 -14.42
C SER A 1039 -1.00 -41.98 -14.77
N GLY A 1040 -0.12 -42.58 -13.97
CA GLY A 1040 1.32 -42.55 -14.20
C GLY A 1040 1.71 -43.23 -15.52
N GLU A 1041 1.17 -44.43 -15.74
CA GLU A 1041 1.45 -45.26 -16.93
C GLU A 1041 0.73 -44.74 -18.17
N LYS A 1042 -0.60 -44.60 -18.14
CA LYS A 1042 -1.41 -44.31 -19.34
C LYS A 1042 -1.35 -42.85 -19.81
N VAL A 1043 -0.99 -41.91 -18.93
CA VAL A 1043 -1.09 -40.46 -19.22
C VAL A 1043 0.20 -39.70 -18.92
N ALA A 1044 0.69 -39.72 -17.69
CA ALA A 1044 1.80 -38.85 -17.26
C ALA A 1044 3.11 -39.14 -18.01
N SER A 1045 3.36 -40.40 -18.35
CA SER A 1045 4.44 -40.88 -19.22
C SER A 1045 4.55 -40.15 -20.58
N PHE A 1046 3.44 -39.63 -21.09
CA PHE A 1046 3.38 -38.93 -22.38
C PHE A 1046 3.46 -37.40 -22.28
N ILE A 1047 3.43 -36.81 -21.08
CA ILE A 1047 3.42 -35.36 -20.87
C ILE A 1047 4.84 -34.87 -20.55
N VAL A 1048 5.36 -33.93 -21.36
CA VAL A 1048 6.72 -33.38 -21.17
C VAL A 1048 6.70 -31.89 -20.83
N THR A 1049 7.78 -31.43 -20.19
CA THR A 1049 7.97 -30.03 -19.76
C THR A 1049 7.79 -29.05 -20.92
N GLY A 1050 6.64 -28.37 -20.93
CA GLY A 1050 6.25 -27.40 -21.97
C GLY A 1050 4.91 -27.68 -22.65
N ASP A 1051 4.38 -28.90 -22.60
CA ASP A 1051 3.07 -29.25 -23.20
C ASP A 1051 1.90 -28.48 -22.56
N HIS A 1052 2.02 -28.20 -21.26
CA HIS A 1052 1.03 -27.47 -20.46
C HIS A 1052 1.74 -26.64 -19.40
N GLY A 1053 1.14 -25.51 -19.03
CA GLY A 1053 1.51 -24.72 -17.86
C GLY A 1053 0.40 -23.75 -17.49
N THR A 1054 0.43 -23.25 -16.26
CA THR A 1054 -0.46 -22.20 -15.75
C THR A 1054 0.37 -21.24 -14.90
N THR A 1055 -0.01 -19.97 -14.86
CA THR A 1055 0.65 -18.99 -13.99
C THR A 1055 0.27 -19.28 -12.54
N PHE A 1056 -1.01 -19.15 -12.20
CA PHE A 1056 -1.47 -19.16 -10.80
C PHE A 1056 -1.85 -20.55 -10.25
N GLY A 1057 -2.10 -21.55 -11.09
CA GLY A 1057 -2.40 -22.90 -10.59
C GLY A 1057 -1.19 -23.47 -9.86
N GLY A 1058 -1.40 -24.13 -8.71
CA GLY A 1058 -0.29 -24.53 -7.83
C GLY A 1058 0.39 -23.36 -7.11
N ASN A 1059 -0.32 -22.25 -6.86
CA ASN A 1059 0.20 -21.20 -5.98
C ASN A 1059 0.22 -21.65 -4.50
N PRO A 1060 1.28 -21.34 -3.73
CA PRO A 1060 1.42 -21.75 -2.33
C PRO A 1060 0.22 -21.44 -1.41
N LEU A 1061 -0.48 -20.32 -1.63
CA LEU A 1061 -1.65 -19.93 -0.83
C LEU A 1061 -2.82 -20.91 -1.04
N ALA A 1062 -3.27 -21.07 -2.29
CA ALA A 1062 -4.37 -21.97 -2.62
C ALA A 1062 -4.00 -23.42 -2.31
N SER A 1063 -2.76 -23.85 -2.61
CA SER A 1063 -2.31 -25.21 -2.31
C SER A 1063 -2.31 -25.53 -0.81
N ARG A 1064 -1.96 -24.57 0.08
CA ARG A 1064 -2.00 -24.78 1.53
C ARG A 1064 -3.42 -24.85 2.08
N VAL A 1065 -4.32 -23.97 1.60
CA VAL A 1065 -5.74 -24.01 1.97
C VAL A 1065 -6.34 -25.34 1.54
N ALA A 1066 -6.14 -25.74 0.28
CA ALA A 1066 -6.66 -26.99 -0.25
C ALA A 1066 -6.08 -28.23 0.45
N HIS A 1067 -4.82 -28.21 0.90
CA HIS A 1067 -4.25 -29.30 1.70
C HIS A 1067 -5.00 -29.48 3.04
N HIS A 1068 -5.35 -28.39 3.73
CA HIS A 1068 -6.16 -28.46 4.96
C HIS A 1068 -7.60 -28.90 4.69
N ILE A 1069 -8.23 -28.32 3.67
CA ILE A 1069 -9.61 -28.62 3.27
C ILE A 1069 -9.73 -30.09 2.84
N PHE A 1070 -8.88 -30.55 1.92
CA PHE A 1070 -8.88 -31.92 1.43
C PHE A 1070 -8.63 -32.94 2.55
N LYS A 1071 -7.72 -32.66 3.50
CA LYS A 1071 -7.51 -33.54 4.67
C LYS A 1071 -8.79 -33.75 5.49
N ARG A 1072 -9.63 -32.70 5.63
CA ARG A 1072 -10.93 -32.79 6.33
C ARG A 1072 -12.02 -33.44 5.48
N LEU A 1073 -11.98 -33.26 4.16
CA LEU A 1073 -12.91 -33.94 3.24
C LEU A 1073 -12.62 -35.44 3.16
N ALA A 1074 -11.35 -35.86 3.25
CA ALA A 1074 -10.91 -37.25 3.29
C ALA A 1074 -11.08 -37.93 4.67
N ASP A 1075 -11.68 -37.26 5.66
CA ASP A 1075 -12.00 -37.88 6.96
C ASP A 1075 -13.20 -38.83 6.83
N SER A 1076 -13.00 -40.11 7.18
CA SER A 1076 -14.06 -41.12 7.13
C SER A 1076 -15.21 -40.84 8.09
N LYS A 1077 -15.00 -40.07 9.16
CA LYS A 1077 -16.10 -39.62 10.04
C LYS A 1077 -17.02 -38.65 9.32
N LEU A 1078 -16.47 -37.71 8.55
CA LEU A 1078 -17.28 -36.76 7.77
C LEU A 1078 -18.07 -37.50 6.68
N GLN A 1079 -17.44 -38.48 6.03
CA GLN A 1079 -18.09 -39.34 5.03
C GLN A 1079 -19.28 -40.13 5.62
N GLU A 1080 -19.11 -40.70 6.81
CA GLU A 1080 -20.20 -41.41 7.49
C GLU A 1080 -21.32 -40.46 7.95
N GLU A 1081 -20.96 -39.27 8.45
CA GLU A 1081 -21.94 -38.22 8.72
C GLU A 1081 -22.72 -37.81 7.45
N VAL A 1082 -22.07 -37.74 6.28
CA VAL A 1082 -22.74 -37.47 4.99
C VAL A 1082 -23.67 -38.62 4.60
N LYS A 1083 -23.32 -39.88 4.86
CA LYS A 1083 -24.18 -41.05 4.62
C LYS A 1083 -25.44 -41.01 5.49
N ILE A 1084 -25.30 -40.73 6.78
CA ILE A 1084 -26.44 -40.56 7.71
C ILE A 1084 -27.34 -39.41 7.27
N LYS A 1085 -26.76 -38.25 6.90
CA LYS A 1085 -27.50 -37.07 6.41
C LYS A 1085 -28.19 -37.31 5.07
N SER A 1086 -27.63 -38.19 4.23
CA SER A 1086 -28.27 -38.66 2.98
C SER A 1086 -29.62 -39.29 3.29
N THR A 1087 -29.68 -40.25 4.22
CA THR A 1087 -30.93 -40.95 4.57
C THR A 1087 -32.01 -39.98 5.04
N LEU A 1088 -31.66 -38.95 5.82
CA LEU A 1088 -32.61 -37.90 6.24
C LEU A 1088 -33.19 -37.15 5.04
N PHE A 1089 -32.36 -36.66 4.11
CA PHE A 1089 -32.84 -35.94 2.93
C PHE A 1089 -33.69 -36.81 2.00
N PHE A 1090 -33.28 -38.04 1.72
CA PHE A 1090 -34.03 -38.91 0.81
C PHE A 1090 -35.39 -39.32 1.39
N ASN A 1091 -35.44 -39.68 2.68
CA ASN A 1091 -36.72 -39.96 3.36
C ASN A 1091 -37.65 -38.74 3.37
N ALA A 1092 -37.09 -37.55 3.61
CA ALA A 1092 -37.85 -36.31 3.61
C ALA A 1092 -38.45 -35.97 2.22
N PHE A 1093 -37.68 -36.13 1.14
CA PHE A 1093 -38.18 -35.85 -0.21
C PHE A 1093 -39.13 -36.92 -0.77
N GLU A 1094 -39.01 -38.19 -0.37
CA GLU A 1094 -40.07 -39.18 -0.65
C GLU A 1094 -41.35 -38.87 0.15
N GLY A 1095 -41.24 -38.39 1.40
CA GLY A 1095 -42.40 -37.87 2.14
C GLY A 1095 -43.08 -36.67 1.47
N LEU A 1096 -42.31 -35.75 0.88
CA LEU A 1096 -42.85 -34.63 0.08
C LEU A 1096 -43.54 -35.11 -1.21
N LYS A 1097 -43.05 -36.19 -1.82
CA LYS A 1097 -43.66 -36.84 -3.00
C LYS A 1097 -44.97 -37.56 -2.64
N GLU A 1098 -45.03 -38.26 -1.51
CA GLU A 1098 -46.27 -38.86 -1.00
C GLU A 1098 -47.34 -37.80 -0.68
N LYS A 1099 -46.92 -36.65 -0.15
CA LYS A 1099 -47.80 -35.55 0.27
C LYS A 1099 -48.20 -34.61 -0.88
N TYR A 1100 -47.36 -34.44 -1.90
CA TYR A 1100 -47.58 -33.59 -3.08
C TYR A 1100 -47.30 -34.31 -4.41
N PRO A 1101 -47.95 -35.45 -4.71
CA PRO A 1101 -47.64 -36.27 -5.89
C PRO A 1101 -47.97 -35.59 -7.23
N ALA A 1102 -48.83 -34.56 -7.21
CA ALA A 1102 -49.11 -33.71 -8.37
C ALA A 1102 -48.01 -32.66 -8.65
N VAL A 1103 -47.05 -32.47 -7.73
CA VAL A 1103 -45.96 -31.48 -7.84
C VAL A 1103 -44.60 -32.15 -7.88
N VAL A 1104 -44.36 -33.19 -7.08
CA VAL A 1104 -43.07 -33.89 -6.98
C VAL A 1104 -43.20 -35.29 -7.57
N ALA A 1105 -42.42 -35.57 -8.62
CA ALA A 1105 -42.40 -36.88 -9.29
C ALA A 1105 -41.44 -37.88 -8.63
N GLY A 1106 -40.40 -37.41 -7.92
CA GLY A 1106 -39.45 -38.26 -7.18
C GLY A 1106 -38.13 -37.57 -6.86
N VAL A 1107 -37.27 -38.24 -6.08
CA VAL A 1107 -35.94 -37.75 -5.69
C VAL A 1107 -34.82 -38.64 -6.23
N ARG A 1108 -33.67 -38.04 -6.57
CA ARG A 1108 -32.47 -38.75 -7.05
C ARG A 1108 -31.16 -38.10 -6.60
N GLY A 1109 -30.05 -38.82 -6.72
CA GLY A 1109 -28.71 -38.38 -6.34
C GLY A 1109 -28.00 -39.38 -5.43
N ARG A 1110 -27.00 -38.92 -4.65
CA ARG A 1110 -26.34 -39.72 -3.58
C ARG A 1110 -25.67 -38.79 -2.57
N GLY A 1111 -25.70 -39.13 -1.29
CA GLY A 1111 -25.11 -38.29 -0.24
C GLY A 1111 -25.81 -36.94 -0.14
N LEU A 1112 -25.03 -35.86 -0.16
CA LEU A 1112 -25.51 -34.49 -0.12
C LEU A 1112 -25.44 -33.80 -1.50
N ILE A 1113 -25.62 -34.55 -2.59
CA ILE A 1113 -26.07 -34.02 -3.87
C ILE A 1113 -27.41 -34.66 -4.24
N VAL A 1114 -28.48 -33.88 -4.09
CA VAL A 1114 -29.87 -34.35 -4.17
C VAL A 1114 -30.65 -33.51 -5.17
N GLY A 1115 -31.47 -34.16 -5.99
CA GLY A 1115 -32.37 -33.53 -6.95
C GLY A 1115 -33.81 -34.00 -6.74
N CYS A 1116 -34.69 -33.07 -6.36
CA CYS A 1116 -36.13 -33.26 -6.26
C CYS A 1116 -36.77 -32.90 -7.61
N GLN A 1117 -37.27 -33.90 -8.34
CA GLN A 1117 -37.88 -33.74 -9.66
C GLN A 1117 -39.32 -33.25 -9.53
N LEU A 1118 -39.65 -32.17 -10.24
CA LEU A 1118 -41.04 -31.76 -10.40
C LEU A 1118 -41.75 -32.54 -11.52
N THR A 1119 -43.06 -32.73 -11.37
CA THR A 1119 -43.98 -33.23 -12.41
C THR A 1119 -44.01 -32.27 -13.62
N ASP A 1120 -44.41 -32.74 -14.79
CA ASP A 1120 -44.39 -31.92 -16.02
C ASP A 1120 -45.31 -30.69 -15.91
N GLU A 1121 -46.40 -30.80 -15.16
CA GLU A 1121 -47.33 -29.72 -14.81
C GLU A 1121 -46.70 -28.68 -13.86
N ALA A 1122 -45.80 -29.11 -12.97
CA ALA A 1122 -45.14 -28.24 -11.99
C ALA A 1122 -43.79 -27.67 -12.47
N LYS A 1123 -43.11 -28.31 -13.44
CA LYS A 1123 -41.84 -27.84 -14.04
C LYS A 1123 -41.85 -26.34 -14.40
N PRO A 1124 -42.89 -25.75 -15.02
CA PRO A 1124 -42.91 -24.33 -15.36
C PRO A 1124 -42.81 -23.39 -14.15
N ARG A 1125 -43.30 -23.83 -12.98
CA ARG A 1125 -43.43 -23.02 -11.76
C ARG A 1125 -42.22 -23.16 -10.81
N VAL A 1126 -41.17 -23.89 -11.21
CA VAL A 1126 -39.95 -24.10 -10.40
C VAL A 1126 -39.32 -22.79 -9.89
N ALA A 1127 -39.40 -21.71 -10.67
CA ALA A 1127 -38.88 -20.40 -10.30
C ALA A 1127 -39.71 -19.73 -9.18
N GLU A 1128 -41.02 -19.99 -9.13
CA GLU A 1128 -41.90 -19.51 -8.06
C GLU A 1128 -41.59 -20.22 -6.74
N ILE A 1129 -41.36 -21.54 -6.77
CA ILE A 1129 -40.99 -22.31 -5.57
C ILE A 1129 -39.64 -21.82 -5.02
N ILE A 1130 -38.65 -21.59 -5.89
CA ILE A 1130 -37.33 -21.05 -5.49
C ILE A 1130 -37.46 -19.65 -4.88
N ASN A 1131 -38.33 -18.79 -5.42
CA ASN A 1131 -38.60 -17.48 -4.83
C ASN A 1131 -39.31 -17.59 -3.47
N ALA A 1132 -40.37 -18.40 -3.36
CA ALA A 1132 -41.12 -18.59 -2.13
C ALA A 1132 -40.26 -19.20 -1.00
N ALA A 1133 -39.32 -20.09 -1.32
CA ALA A 1133 -38.33 -20.63 -0.37
C ALA A 1133 -37.31 -19.55 0.06
N ARG A 1134 -36.83 -18.74 -0.88
CA ARG A 1134 -35.89 -17.62 -0.62
C ARG A 1134 -36.51 -16.55 0.27
N GLU A 1135 -37.78 -16.19 0.03
CA GLU A 1135 -38.56 -15.29 0.89
C GLU A 1135 -38.72 -15.80 2.33
N ARG A 1136 -38.53 -17.11 2.54
CA ARG A 1136 -38.60 -17.80 3.84
C ARG A 1136 -37.24 -18.10 4.45
N GLY A 1137 -36.16 -17.60 3.84
CA GLY A 1137 -34.81 -17.76 4.36
C GLY A 1137 -34.10 -19.06 3.93
N LEU A 1138 -34.50 -19.69 2.82
CA LEU A 1138 -33.78 -20.84 2.25
C LEU A 1138 -33.27 -20.55 0.84
N LEU A 1139 -31.98 -20.78 0.59
CA LEU A 1139 -31.41 -20.72 -0.75
C LEU A 1139 -31.36 -22.12 -1.37
N VAL A 1140 -32.22 -22.34 -2.38
CA VAL A 1140 -32.19 -23.50 -3.29
C VAL A 1140 -32.00 -23.03 -4.73
N ILE A 1141 -31.59 -23.94 -5.63
CA ILE A 1141 -31.33 -23.67 -7.05
C ILE A 1141 -31.98 -24.72 -7.94
N THR A 1142 -32.25 -24.38 -9.21
CA THR A 1142 -32.71 -25.36 -10.21
C THR A 1142 -31.52 -26.07 -10.88
N ALA A 1143 -31.79 -27.26 -11.42
CA ALA A 1143 -30.95 -27.99 -12.37
C ALA A 1143 -31.82 -28.70 -13.42
N GLY A 1144 -31.24 -29.08 -14.56
CA GLY A 1144 -31.95 -29.78 -15.64
C GLY A 1144 -33.29 -29.14 -16.03
N GLU A 1145 -34.30 -29.98 -16.26
CA GLU A 1145 -35.68 -29.56 -16.53
C GLU A 1145 -36.54 -29.70 -15.26
N GLY A 1146 -36.60 -28.62 -14.49
CA GLY A 1146 -37.43 -28.49 -13.29
C GLY A 1146 -37.03 -29.43 -12.15
N VAL A 1147 -35.73 -29.58 -11.89
CA VAL A 1147 -35.22 -30.24 -10.68
C VAL A 1147 -34.85 -29.18 -9.65
N ILE A 1148 -35.44 -29.21 -8.46
CA ILE A 1148 -34.93 -28.46 -7.31
C ILE A 1148 -33.69 -29.20 -6.82
N ARG A 1149 -32.53 -28.54 -6.84
CA ARG A 1149 -31.22 -29.11 -6.51
C ARG A 1149 -30.76 -28.62 -5.13
N ILE A 1150 -30.43 -29.59 -4.27
CA ILE A 1150 -30.00 -29.42 -2.88
C ILE A 1150 -28.57 -29.96 -2.75
N VAL A 1151 -27.64 -29.07 -2.40
CA VAL A 1151 -26.19 -29.30 -2.25
C VAL A 1151 -25.61 -28.46 -1.08
N PRO A 1152 -26.07 -28.65 0.17
CA PRO A 1152 -25.65 -27.87 1.34
C PRO A 1152 -24.18 -28.13 1.75
N PRO A 1153 -23.60 -27.39 2.70
CA PRO A 1153 -22.36 -27.79 3.35
C PRO A 1153 -22.45 -29.19 3.98
N LEU A 1154 -21.40 -30.00 3.93
CA LEU A 1154 -21.39 -31.37 4.46
C LEU A 1154 -21.50 -31.41 6.00
N ILE A 1155 -21.13 -30.31 6.64
CA ILE A 1155 -21.25 -30.10 8.09
C ILE A 1155 -22.69 -29.83 8.57
N ILE A 1156 -23.66 -29.71 7.66
CA ILE A 1156 -25.07 -29.44 8.00
C ILE A 1156 -25.60 -30.41 9.07
N SER A 1157 -26.38 -29.89 10.00
CA SER A 1157 -27.04 -30.64 11.08
C SER A 1157 -28.40 -31.20 10.66
N ALA A 1158 -28.88 -32.24 11.34
CA ALA A 1158 -30.22 -32.79 11.09
C ALA A 1158 -31.35 -31.76 11.32
N GLU A 1159 -31.14 -30.82 12.23
CA GLU A 1159 -32.09 -29.74 12.54
C GLU A 1159 -32.18 -28.71 11.40
N GLU A 1160 -31.03 -28.31 10.82
CA GLU A 1160 -30.98 -27.50 9.60
C GLU A 1160 -31.56 -28.24 8.38
N ILE A 1161 -31.35 -29.56 8.25
CA ILE A 1161 -31.94 -30.37 7.18
C ILE A 1161 -33.47 -30.30 7.26
N ASN A 1162 -34.05 -30.62 8.43
CA ASN A 1162 -35.49 -30.62 8.64
C ASN A 1162 -36.09 -29.23 8.39
N HIS A 1163 -35.50 -28.17 8.98
CA HIS A 1163 -35.99 -26.81 8.82
C HIS A 1163 -36.00 -26.34 7.35
N GLY A 1164 -34.98 -26.70 6.56
CA GLY A 1164 -34.97 -26.41 5.13
C GLY A 1164 -35.97 -27.23 4.32
N VAL A 1165 -36.26 -28.48 4.72
CA VAL A 1165 -37.36 -29.27 4.14
C VAL A 1165 -38.71 -28.63 4.43
N ASP A 1166 -38.96 -28.18 5.67
CA ASP A 1166 -40.20 -27.49 6.06
C ASP A 1166 -40.44 -26.22 5.22
N ILE A 1167 -39.37 -25.46 4.93
CA ILE A 1167 -39.43 -24.28 4.05
C ILE A 1167 -39.72 -24.67 2.60
N ILE A 1168 -39.19 -25.79 2.09
CA ILE A 1168 -39.53 -26.30 0.75
C ILE A 1168 -41.00 -26.74 0.71
N GLU A 1169 -41.50 -27.39 1.77
CA GLU A 1169 -42.92 -27.74 1.86
C GLU A 1169 -43.80 -26.50 1.83
N GLU A 1170 -43.49 -25.48 2.64
CA GLU A 1170 -44.28 -24.24 2.63
C GLU A 1170 -44.19 -23.53 1.27
N ALA A 1171 -43.03 -23.51 0.62
CA ALA A 1171 -42.87 -22.94 -0.72
C ALA A 1171 -43.73 -23.67 -1.76
N ILE A 1172 -43.76 -25.01 -1.74
CA ILE A 1172 -44.64 -25.82 -2.57
C ILE A 1172 -46.11 -25.51 -2.26
N ARG A 1173 -46.49 -25.52 -0.97
CA ARG A 1173 -47.85 -25.23 -0.52
C ARG A 1173 -48.31 -23.86 -1.04
N VAL A 1174 -47.54 -22.80 -0.80
CA VAL A 1174 -47.92 -21.41 -1.16
C VAL A 1174 -48.00 -21.20 -2.67
N VAL A 1175 -47.16 -21.86 -3.47
CA VAL A 1175 -47.22 -21.77 -4.94
C VAL A 1175 -48.46 -22.50 -5.48
N PHE A 1176 -48.83 -23.65 -4.93
CA PHE A 1176 -49.92 -24.49 -5.47
C PHE A 1176 -51.26 -24.39 -4.73
N SER A 1177 -51.36 -23.71 -3.57
CA SER A 1177 -52.62 -23.51 -2.82
C SER A 1177 -53.41 -22.27 -3.24
N GLN A 1178 -53.47 -21.99 -4.55
CA GLN A 1178 -54.39 -21.01 -5.15
C GLN A 1178 -55.09 -21.62 -6.37
N GLY A 1179 -55.78 -22.74 -6.12
CA GLY A 1179 -56.67 -23.46 -7.03
C GLY A 1179 -57.77 -24.14 -6.23
#